data_AF-A0A9R0QE01-F1
#
_entry.id   AF-A0A9R0QE01-F1
#
_cell.length_a   1.000
_cell.length_b   1.000
_cell.length_c   1.000
_cell.angle_alpha   90.00
_cell.angle_beta   90.00
_cell.angle_gamma   90.00
#
_symmetry.space_group_name_H-M   'P 1'
#
loop_
_entity.id
_entity.type
_entity.pdbx_description
1 polymer ?
#
loop_
_entity_poly.entity_id
_entity_poly.type
_entity_poly.pdbx_seq_one_letter_code
_entity_poly.pdbx_strand_id
1 'polypeptide(L)'
;MFLQTFEENVTELESSLMTEKQHNEATRGELGEAHQRVEELLRQVADADGKSAVLQSTVQRLEESLTETEGTLLLERQESEAIKKSLTEARGDNEELVHKTEVFEKDIARFQNNIERLEEAARTFETSLLAEKQHSAAIMSQLAETKEEIEELQKKFTDANRTNDTLQDSLKRLEETAATRDALHVAEKQEHGQTKEALSKSQERNSELLTKVDESEKSINKLMENVKRLEKHATSRESLLLKTKQNQDGTTKALAEAEKRNEELMKSSEDSDKKISLLEDSVNRLEECAAEKDSLLATERQENNATKEELANAQKKTKELVNELQNCQEIRKQLEQDATAKDALLISEKQTHEATKKTLTETLGRNEELIKKIQDSDKHSLQLQLTVERLQANASAKEDLLLREREQSNTTMKVQEENQERNLQLLKRFEDVDKKIDLLQGTIQRLGDHTEKDTLLLSEKQEKDELKKALTETEYKNEELTIKIGETNKKIEHLQNTIHMLEQDIVAKVASLEAEKQENDAIRKSLVEAQERNDELFMKIRDSEYKAHQLQDTVQKLQVDAISRLSSFVLEKQESDAVKKALTEARGRNEDLIRRNEDLLDRNDDLIKKIEELQETIQKLEGKSSNLEAENQTLRQHSIVSTPSTAKSQASYSKISMIHRSQENGHILNGNVPYAEMRSSFGPAETRPYMGSAPDLTIHRDYDTGEKMQRVLLSEGYQHQQPQDDQKLLLKYITQHLGFSGNKPVAALLIYQYLLHSRSFEVTKTGVFDSILQAINSATEAQYDTRSLAYWLSNLSTLSVLLQRSFRTARTAASVPYRRKMSYDRIYQASQASGLSYLSGQLLDEPGASHQIDAKYPALLFKQQLVDLIEKVYGLISDKLKKELNPLLELCIQDPRTSQAKASVTSAGLGQHNQLTHWLGIVKILNSYLYLLIANHVPTILVHKLLTQIFSMVNVQLFNRLLLRRECCSFSNGEHIRAGLAQLKHWCNDVAQELADSAWEALRHIRQAADFLVISRKQMRTWREIRNDICPALSLQQLERIVGMYWDDMSGTNVLSAEFTSSMRATMHEESNSLSSFSVLLDDDSSIPFSLDDIAKSMPNIEDTVESDLLPFIRENQSLALILQRRD
;
A
#
# COMPACT_ATOMS: atom_id res chain seq x y z
N MET A 1 -10.44 -160.93 19.53
CA MET A 1 -10.40 -160.26 18.21
C MET A 1 -11.53 -159.26 18.10
N PHE A 2 -12.64 -159.47 17.37
CA PHE A 2 -13.55 -158.36 16.99
C PHE A 2 -14.04 -157.42 18.12
N LEU A 3 -14.39 -157.94 19.32
CA LEU A 3 -14.72 -157.08 20.48
C LEU A 3 -13.50 -156.30 21.01
N GLN A 4 -12.35 -156.95 21.12
CA GLN A 4 -11.14 -156.35 21.67
C GLN A 4 -10.65 -155.17 20.81
N THR A 5 -10.67 -155.33 19.48
CA THR A 5 -10.40 -154.24 18.53
C THR A 5 -11.48 -153.14 18.54
N PHE A 6 -12.66 -153.41 19.09
CA PHE A 6 -13.69 -152.38 19.27
C PHE A 6 -13.47 -151.60 20.58
N GLU A 7 -13.13 -152.28 21.68
CA GLU A 7 -12.75 -151.65 22.95
C GLU A 7 -11.48 -150.80 22.80
N GLU A 8 -10.45 -151.32 22.14
CA GLU A 8 -9.21 -150.57 21.82
C GLU A 8 -9.54 -149.29 21.02
N ASN A 9 -10.29 -149.39 19.92
CA ASN A 9 -10.71 -148.23 19.12
C ASN A 9 -11.59 -147.23 19.89
N VAL A 10 -12.46 -147.70 20.81
CA VAL A 10 -13.27 -146.80 21.66
C VAL A 10 -12.38 -146.05 22.64
N THR A 11 -11.42 -146.71 23.29
CA THR A 11 -10.49 -146.01 24.20
C THR A 11 -9.55 -145.03 23.48
N GLU A 12 -9.15 -145.33 22.24
CA GLU A 12 -8.37 -144.39 21.40
C GLU A 12 -9.23 -143.18 20.97
N LEU A 13 -10.51 -143.39 20.67
CA LEU A 13 -11.46 -142.32 20.35
C LEU A 13 -11.78 -141.44 21.56
N GLU A 14 -11.98 -142.04 22.75
CA GLU A 14 -12.18 -141.31 24.01
C GLU A 14 -10.94 -140.51 24.41
N SER A 15 -9.74 -141.09 24.25
CA SER A 15 -8.47 -140.38 24.45
C SER A 15 -8.34 -139.20 23.49
N SER A 16 -8.63 -139.42 22.19
CA SER A 16 -8.59 -138.37 21.18
C SER A 16 -9.58 -137.24 21.48
N LEU A 17 -10.81 -137.58 21.86
CA LEU A 17 -11.86 -136.63 22.24
C LEU A 17 -11.49 -135.82 23.50
N MET A 18 -10.81 -136.44 24.47
CA MET A 18 -10.28 -135.74 25.65
C MET A 18 -9.17 -134.75 25.27
N THR A 19 -8.24 -135.12 24.39
CA THR A 19 -7.21 -134.19 23.89
C THR A 19 -7.79 -133.07 23.04
N GLU A 20 -8.77 -133.37 22.18
CA GLU A 20 -9.50 -132.41 21.36
C GLU A 20 -10.25 -131.40 22.24
N LYS A 21 -10.89 -131.87 23.32
CA LYS A 21 -11.58 -131.02 24.30
C LYS A 21 -10.59 -130.13 25.07
N GLN A 22 -9.46 -130.67 25.53
CA GLN A 22 -8.42 -129.86 26.19
C GLN A 22 -7.83 -128.81 25.26
N HIS A 23 -7.64 -129.12 23.98
CA HIS A 23 -7.17 -128.16 22.98
C HIS A 23 -8.21 -127.06 22.69
N ASN A 24 -9.50 -127.41 22.64
CA ASN A 24 -10.59 -126.45 22.53
C ASN A 24 -10.76 -125.58 23.79
N GLU A 25 -10.51 -126.12 25.00
CA GLU A 25 -10.51 -125.32 26.24
C GLU A 25 -9.30 -124.37 26.31
N ALA A 26 -8.11 -124.80 25.87
CA ALA A 26 -6.92 -123.96 25.80
C ALA A 26 -7.07 -122.82 24.77
N THR A 27 -7.45 -123.14 23.52
CA THR A 27 -7.66 -122.13 22.47
C THR A 27 -8.80 -121.17 22.78
N ARG A 28 -9.85 -121.59 23.51
CA ARG A 28 -10.88 -120.69 24.03
C ARG A 28 -10.36 -119.76 25.13
N GLY A 29 -9.38 -120.20 25.93
CA GLY A 29 -8.64 -119.36 26.87
C GLY A 29 -7.80 -118.29 26.15
N GLU A 30 -6.97 -118.73 25.19
CA GLU A 30 -6.16 -117.84 24.35
C GLU A 30 -7.02 -116.81 23.59
N LEU A 31 -8.16 -117.22 23.04
CA LEU A 31 -9.11 -116.34 22.36
C LEU A 31 -9.75 -115.32 23.33
N GLY A 32 -9.98 -115.71 24.59
CA GLY A 32 -10.46 -114.83 25.65
C GLY A 32 -9.42 -113.76 26.04
N GLU A 33 -8.17 -114.17 26.25
CA GLU A 33 -7.06 -113.22 26.47
C GLU A 33 -6.84 -112.31 25.26
N ALA A 34 -6.99 -112.82 24.04
CA ALA A 34 -6.87 -112.02 22.82
C ALA A 34 -7.96 -110.95 22.73
N HIS A 35 -9.22 -111.28 23.05
CA HIS A 35 -10.30 -110.28 23.14
C HIS A 35 -10.01 -109.24 24.21
N GLN A 36 -9.56 -109.65 25.39
CA GLN A 36 -9.26 -108.71 26.48
C GLN A 36 -8.10 -107.76 26.14
N ARG A 37 -7.08 -108.23 25.40
CA ARG A 37 -6.02 -107.38 24.83
C ARG A 37 -6.55 -106.43 23.75
N VAL A 38 -7.51 -106.86 22.92
CA VAL A 38 -8.14 -106.01 21.89
C VAL A 38 -9.01 -104.91 22.53
N GLU A 39 -9.81 -105.22 23.55
CA GLU A 39 -10.60 -104.22 24.27
C GLU A 39 -9.71 -103.17 24.96
N GLU A 40 -8.61 -103.59 25.59
CA GLU A 40 -7.66 -102.67 26.21
C GLU A 40 -6.92 -101.80 25.18
N LEU A 41 -6.54 -102.36 24.02
CA LEU A 41 -5.96 -101.58 22.92
C LEU A 41 -6.97 -100.57 22.35
N LEU A 42 -8.24 -100.94 22.18
CA LEU A 42 -9.30 -100.01 21.75
C LEU A 42 -9.52 -98.88 22.77
N ARG A 43 -9.45 -99.19 24.07
CA ARG A 43 -9.52 -98.21 25.16
C ARG A 43 -8.34 -97.23 25.13
N GLN A 44 -7.13 -97.72 24.85
CA GLN A 44 -5.93 -96.90 24.71
C GLN A 44 -5.95 -96.04 23.43
N VAL A 45 -6.48 -96.55 22.32
CA VAL A 45 -6.69 -95.77 21.09
C VAL A 45 -7.71 -94.64 21.33
N ALA A 46 -8.83 -94.92 21.99
CA ALA A 46 -9.83 -93.88 22.29
C ALA A 46 -9.29 -92.76 23.20
N ASP A 47 -8.44 -93.10 24.18
CA ASP A 47 -7.74 -92.13 25.03
C ASP A 47 -6.66 -91.34 24.24
N ALA A 48 -5.95 -92.01 23.32
CA ALA A 48 -5.00 -91.36 22.42
C ALA A 48 -5.68 -90.39 21.43
N ASP A 49 -6.81 -90.76 20.84
CA ASP A 49 -7.61 -89.91 19.95
C ASP A 49 -8.20 -88.72 20.72
N GLY A 50 -8.70 -88.94 21.95
CA GLY A 50 -9.17 -87.86 22.83
C GLY A 50 -8.05 -86.87 23.15
N LYS A 51 -6.84 -87.35 23.47
CA LYS A 51 -5.65 -86.51 23.66
C LYS A 51 -5.23 -85.79 22.38
N SER A 52 -5.29 -86.46 21.23
CA SER A 52 -4.98 -85.90 19.92
C SER A 52 -5.90 -84.72 19.59
N ALA A 53 -7.21 -84.88 19.77
CA ALA A 53 -8.20 -83.81 19.55
C ALA A 53 -8.01 -82.61 20.49
N VAL A 54 -7.69 -82.85 21.77
CA VAL A 54 -7.36 -81.78 22.73
C VAL A 54 -6.08 -81.05 22.33
N LEU A 55 -5.06 -81.78 21.87
CA LEU A 55 -3.78 -81.22 21.44
C LEU A 55 -3.96 -80.39 20.15
N GLN A 56 -4.74 -80.87 19.19
CA GLN A 56 -5.09 -80.14 17.96
C GLN A 56 -5.90 -78.86 18.27
N SER A 57 -6.88 -78.92 19.16
CA SER A 57 -7.65 -77.75 19.65
C SER A 57 -6.79 -76.76 20.47
N THR A 58 -5.65 -77.20 20.99
CA THR A 58 -4.69 -76.34 21.69
C THR A 58 -3.71 -75.70 20.71
N VAL A 59 -3.23 -76.45 19.71
CA VAL A 59 -2.43 -75.91 18.60
C VAL A 59 -3.20 -74.84 17.84
N GLN A 60 -4.45 -75.11 17.43
CA GLN A 60 -5.24 -74.12 16.68
C GLN A 60 -5.43 -72.80 17.47
N ARG A 61 -5.67 -72.86 18.79
CA ARG A 61 -5.75 -71.64 19.63
C ARG A 61 -4.42 -70.91 19.77
N LEU A 62 -3.30 -71.63 19.74
CA LEU A 62 -1.97 -71.03 19.74
C LEU A 62 -1.64 -70.40 18.38
N GLU A 63 -2.09 -70.99 17.27
CA GLU A 63 -2.00 -70.41 15.92
C GLU A 63 -2.86 -69.15 15.80
N GLU A 64 -4.13 -69.20 16.23
CA GLU A 64 -5.04 -68.05 16.30
C GLU A 64 -4.42 -66.91 17.14
N SER A 65 -4.00 -67.21 18.37
CA SER A 65 -3.35 -66.24 19.26
C SER A 65 -2.02 -65.70 18.71
N LEU A 66 -1.23 -66.52 18.02
CA LEU A 66 0.00 -66.08 17.36
C LEU A 66 -0.32 -65.07 16.25
N THR A 67 -1.30 -65.35 15.38
CA THR A 67 -1.68 -64.41 14.30
C THR A 67 -2.24 -63.09 14.83
N GLU A 68 -2.97 -63.09 15.93
CA GLU A 68 -3.42 -61.87 16.63
C GLU A 68 -2.24 -61.08 17.23
N THR A 69 -1.23 -61.79 17.77
CA THR A 69 0.00 -61.20 18.29
C THR A 69 0.89 -60.63 17.16
N GLU A 70 1.00 -61.32 16.03
CA GLU A 70 1.72 -60.82 14.84
C GLU A 70 1.03 -59.61 14.22
N GLY A 71 -0.31 -59.60 14.17
CA GLY A 71 -1.10 -58.47 13.69
C GLY A 71 -0.95 -57.23 14.57
N THR A 72 -0.96 -57.38 15.89
CA THR A 72 -0.74 -56.27 16.84
C THR A 72 0.71 -55.75 16.79
N LEU A 73 1.71 -56.63 16.74
CA LEU A 73 3.12 -56.23 16.55
C LEU A 73 3.38 -55.53 15.20
N LEU A 74 2.66 -55.88 14.13
CA LEU A 74 2.71 -55.15 12.86
C LEU A 74 2.13 -53.74 12.98
N LEU A 75 1.05 -53.57 13.74
CA LEU A 75 0.42 -52.28 14.00
C LEU A 75 1.33 -51.37 14.86
N GLU A 76 1.83 -51.87 15.98
CA GLU A 76 2.80 -51.18 16.85
C GLU A 76 4.06 -50.78 16.09
N ARG A 77 4.52 -51.61 15.15
CA ARG A 77 5.66 -51.31 14.27
C ARG A 77 5.33 -50.20 13.26
N GLN A 78 4.14 -50.19 12.66
CA GLN A 78 3.71 -49.11 11.77
C GLN A 78 3.55 -47.77 12.51
N GLU A 79 2.98 -47.80 13.72
CA GLU A 79 2.90 -46.61 14.59
C GLU A 79 4.30 -46.12 14.98
N SER A 80 5.20 -47.01 15.38
CA SER A 80 6.60 -46.69 15.68
C SER A 80 7.34 -46.07 14.49
N GLU A 81 7.09 -46.57 13.27
CA GLU A 81 7.71 -46.06 12.05
C GLU A 81 7.11 -44.70 11.62
N ALA A 82 5.82 -44.48 11.84
CA ALA A 82 5.16 -43.18 11.66
C ALA A 82 5.63 -42.12 12.68
N ILE A 83 5.73 -42.49 13.96
CA ILE A 83 6.29 -41.64 15.03
C ILE A 83 7.74 -41.29 14.70
N LYS A 84 8.56 -42.27 14.29
CA LYS A 84 9.95 -42.04 13.87
C LYS A 84 10.05 -41.08 12.68
N LYS A 85 9.16 -41.20 11.68
CA LYS A 85 9.10 -40.27 10.54
C LYS A 85 8.76 -38.85 10.99
N SER A 86 7.70 -38.68 11.78
CA SER A 86 7.31 -37.38 12.32
C SER A 86 8.42 -36.75 13.18
N LEU A 87 9.15 -37.56 13.96
CA LEU A 87 10.28 -37.10 14.77
C LEU A 87 11.51 -36.72 13.92
N THR A 88 11.72 -37.34 12.75
CA THR A 88 12.73 -36.86 11.78
C THR A 88 12.30 -35.59 11.05
N GLU A 89 11.01 -35.40 10.77
CA GLU A 89 10.47 -34.18 10.15
C GLU A 89 10.60 -32.99 11.13
N ALA A 90 10.09 -33.13 12.36
CA ALA A 90 10.24 -32.14 13.42
C ALA A 90 11.69 -31.85 13.81
N ARG A 91 12.63 -32.79 13.57
CA ARG A 91 14.06 -32.53 13.73
C ARG A 91 14.60 -31.61 12.63
N GLY A 92 14.19 -31.82 11.37
CA GLY A 92 14.53 -30.93 10.26
C GLY A 92 14.03 -29.51 10.48
N ASP A 93 12.78 -29.37 10.93
CA ASP A 93 12.18 -28.07 11.26
C ASP A 93 12.96 -27.34 12.36
N ASN A 94 13.39 -28.05 13.41
CA ASN A 94 14.23 -27.50 14.48
C ASN A 94 15.64 -27.11 13.99
N GLU A 95 16.27 -27.91 13.11
CA GLU A 95 17.57 -27.58 12.51
C GLU A 95 17.45 -26.34 11.59
N GLU A 96 16.33 -26.14 10.89
CA GLU A 96 16.03 -24.91 10.14
C GLU A 96 15.77 -23.69 11.07
N LEU A 97 15.06 -23.87 12.18
CA LEU A 97 14.84 -22.82 13.17
C LEU A 97 16.14 -22.37 13.85
N VAL A 98 17.04 -23.29 14.20
CA VAL A 98 18.38 -22.96 14.70
C VAL A 98 19.17 -22.16 13.66
N HIS A 99 19.14 -22.57 12.39
CA HIS A 99 19.84 -21.83 11.33
C HIS A 99 19.27 -20.41 11.12
N LYS A 100 17.95 -20.23 11.21
CA LYS A 100 17.31 -18.90 11.20
C LYS A 100 17.74 -18.05 12.39
N THR A 101 17.81 -18.62 13.59
CA THR A 101 18.29 -17.90 14.80
C THR A 101 19.74 -17.45 14.65
N GLU A 102 20.64 -18.31 14.17
CA GLU A 102 22.03 -17.93 13.87
C GLU A 102 22.12 -16.77 12.86
N VAL A 103 21.23 -16.72 11.87
CA VAL A 103 21.19 -15.63 10.87
C VAL A 103 20.72 -14.33 11.52
N PHE A 104 19.68 -14.38 12.37
CA PHE A 104 19.23 -13.21 13.12
C PHE A 104 20.30 -12.67 14.09
N GLU A 105 21.08 -13.52 14.77
CA GLU A 105 22.21 -13.07 15.59
C GLU A 105 23.28 -12.35 14.75
N LYS A 106 23.61 -12.89 13.57
CA LYS A 106 24.54 -12.28 12.61
C LYS A 106 24.00 -10.98 12.00
N ASP A 107 22.69 -10.77 11.99
CA ASP A 107 22.05 -9.50 11.62
C ASP A 107 22.07 -8.50 12.77
N ILE A 108 21.74 -8.91 13.99
CA ILE A 108 21.80 -8.07 15.19
C ILE A 108 23.22 -7.51 15.39
N ALA A 109 24.25 -8.35 15.25
CA ALA A 109 25.65 -7.90 15.32
C ALA A 109 26.01 -6.89 14.21
N ARG A 110 25.45 -7.05 13.00
CA ARG A 110 25.63 -6.09 11.88
C ARG A 110 24.87 -4.78 12.12
N PHE A 111 23.69 -4.81 12.73
CA PHE A 111 22.97 -3.60 13.14
C PHE A 111 23.72 -2.85 14.24
N GLN A 112 24.24 -3.54 15.26
CA GLN A 112 25.05 -2.94 16.32
C GLN A 112 26.29 -2.22 15.77
N ASN A 113 27.06 -2.85 14.88
CA ASN A 113 28.23 -2.17 14.28
C ASN A 113 27.84 -1.00 13.34
N ASN A 114 26.69 -1.08 12.66
CA ASN A 114 26.18 0.07 11.89
C ASN A 114 25.73 1.23 12.79
N ILE A 115 25.16 0.96 13.98
CA ILE A 115 24.81 1.98 14.97
C ILE A 115 26.08 2.65 15.51
N GLU A 116 27.07 1.87 15.95
CA GLU A 116 28.35 2.39 16.46
C GLU A 116 29.06 3.31 15.44
N ARG A 117 29.05 2.93 14.16
CA ARG A 117 29.58 3.75 13.05
C ARG A 117 28.74 5.00 12.77
N LEU A 118 27.43 4.97 12.97
CA LEU A 118 26.56 6.14 12.88
C LEU A 118 26.76 7.10 14.06
N GLU A 119 27.03 6.58 15.26
CA GLU A 119 27.39 7.39 16.43
C GLU A 119 28.78 8.03 16.30
N GLU A 120 29.73 7.37 15.63
CA GLU A 120 31.02 7.97 15.27
C GLU A 120 30.89 9.03 14.16
N ALA A 121 30.04 8.78 13.15
CA ALA A 121 29.69 9.77 12.14
C ALA A 121 28.95 11.00 12.74
N ALA A 122 28.06 10.79 13.72
CA ALA A 122 27.39 11.86 14.44
C ALA A 122 28.39 12.70 15.26
N ARG A 123 29.27 12.07 16.04
CA ARG A 123 30.31 12.77 16.82
C ARG A 123 31.26 13.59 15.92
N THR A 124 31.68 13.04 14.78
CA THR A 124 32.51 13.79 13.83
C THR A 124 31.75 14.96 13.20
N PHE A 125 30.47 14.78 12.83
CA PHE A 125 29.62 15.87 12.34
C PHE A 125 29.41 16.98 13.40
N GLU A 126 29.18 16.63 14.67
CA GLU A 126 29.08 17.60 15.78
C GLU A 126 30.37 18.42 15.94
N THR A 127 31.55 17.79 15.86
CA THR A 127 32.82 18.52 15.93
C THR A 127 33.01 19.46 14.72
N SER A 128 32.59 19.05 13.53
CA SER A 128 32.62 19.90 12.33
C SER A 128 31.67 21.09 12.45
N LEU A 129 30.45 20.87 12.93
CA LEU A 129 29.44 21.91 13.16
C LEU A 129 29.87 22.90 14.27
N LEU A 130 30.61 22.42 15.28
CA LEU A 130 31.21 23.28 16.31
C LEU A 130 32.31 24.18 15.72
N ALA A 131 33.17 23.62 14.87
CA ALA A 131 34.21 24.38 14.16
C ALA A 131 33.59 25.41 13.18
N GLU A 132 32.54 25.04 12.45
CA GLU A 132 31.81 25.94 11.55
C GLU A 132 31.14 27.10 12.31
N LYS A 133 30.54 26.82 13.48
CA LYS A 133 30.01 27.87 14.38
C LYS A 133 31.10 28.83 14.88
N GLN A 134 32.29 28.31 15.22
CA GLN A 134 33.44 29.14 15.61
C GLN A 134 33.94 29.99 14.44
N HIS A 135 33.99 29.44 13.22
CA HIS A 135 34.38 30.18 12.02
C HIS A 135 33.35 31.28 11.66
N SER A 136 32.05 30.97 11.74
CA SER A 136 30.97 31.94 11.55
C SER A 136 31.02 33.08 12.57
N ALA A 137 31.31 32.78 13.85
CA ALA A 137 31.51 33.80 14.88
C ALA A 137 32.72 34.71 14.59
N ALA A 138 33.83 34.15 14.09
CA ALA A 138 35.00 34.94 13.69
C ALA A 138 34.69 35.86 12.50
N ILE A 139 33.96 35.38 11.49
CA ILE A 139 33.47 36.21 10.37
C ILE A 139 32.57 37.34 10.87
N MET A 140 31.66 37.08 11.80
CA MET A 140 30.81 38.13 12.38
C MET A 140 31.59 39.19 13.16
N SER A 141 32.72 38.84 13.81
CA SER A 141 33.61 39.82 14.44
C SER A 141 34.26 40.74 13.40
N GLN A 142 34.84 40.16 12.34
CA GLN A 142 35.44 40.94 11.24
C GLN A 142 34.42 41.83 10.51
N LEU A 143 33.17 41.36 10.40
CA LEU A 143 32.08 42.12 9.79
C LEU A 143 31.55 43.26 10.70
N ALA A 144 31.80 43.19 12.01
CA ALA A 144 31.56 44.29 12.94
C ALA A 144 32.70 45.32 12.89
N GLU A 145 33.96 44.87 12.91
CA GLU A 145 35.16 45.72 12.81
C GLU A 145 35.15 46.55 11.51
N THR A 146 34.94 45.90 10.36
CA THR A 146 34.85 46.59 9.06
C THR A 146 33.65 47.54 8.95
N LYS A 147 32.57 47.31 9.71
CA LYS A 147 31.44 48.26 9.78
C LYS A 147 31.80 49.51 10.59
N GLU A 148 32.57 49.38 11.67
CA GLU A 148 33.08 50.52 12.45
C GLU A 148 34.06 51.36 11.63
N GLU A 149 34.96 50.73 10.86
CA GLU A 149 35.81 51.43 9.88
C GLU A 149 35.01 52.21 8.83
N ILE A 150 33.92 51.62 8.30
CA ILE A 150 33.04 52.28 7.33
C ILE A 150 32.33 53.49 7.95
N GLU A 151 31.85 53.40 9.19
CA GLU A 151 31.22 54.53 9.89
C GLU A 151 32.25 55.66 10.17
N GLU A 152 33.50 55.33 10.49
CA GLU A 152 34.57 56.32 10.66
C GLU A 152 34.96 56.99 9.32
N LEU A 153 35.01 56.24 8.22
CA LEU A 153 35.25 56.76 6.87
C LEU A 153 34.10 57.66 6.38
N GLN A 154 32.85 57.29 6.65
CA GLN A 154 31.68 58.14 6.36
C GLN A 154 31.76 59.47 7.12
N LYS A 155 32.12 59.43 8.41
CA LYS A 155 32.33 60.64 9.22
C LYS A 155 33.39 61.55 8.59
N LYS A 156 34.58 61.02 8.27
CA LYS A 156 35.67 61.73 7.57
C LYS A 156 35.21 62.35 6.25
N PHE A 157 34.36 61.67 5.49
CA PHE A 157 33.78 62.21 4.24
C PHE A 157 32.80 63.38 4.50
N THR A 158 31.98 63.33 5.55
CA THR A 158 31.11 64.48 5.90
C THR A 158 31.90 65.72 6.31
N ASP A 159 33.03 65.55 7.01
CA ASP A 159 33.89 66.66 7.39
C ASP A 159 34.66 67.24 6.20
N ALA A 160 35.10 66.39 5.26
CA ALA A 160 35.68 66.83 3.99
C ALA A 160 34.69 67.71 3.18
N ASN A 161 33.43 67.29 3.04
CA ASN A 161 32.40 68.09 2.36
C ASN A 161 32.19 69.45 3.03
N ARG A 162 32.10 69.52 4.36
CA ARG A 162 32.00 70.79 5.11
C ARG A 162 33.15 71.74 4.78
N THR A 163 34.39 71.23 4.66
CA THR A 163 35.52 72.09 4.25
C THR A 163 35.40 72.58 2.81
N ASN A 164 34.90 71.75 1.89
CA ASN A 164 34.69 72.11 0.50
C ASN A 164 33.65 73.24 0.35
N ASP A 165 32.54 73.16 1.09
CA ASP A 165 31.52 74.22 1.13
C ASP A 165 32.11 75.57 1.56
N THR A 166 32.97 75.58 2.61
CA THR A 166 33.63 76.82 3.09
C THR A 166 34.65 77.40 2.10
N LEU A 167 35.24 76.57 1.23
CA LEU A 167 36.12 77.02 0.14
C LEU A 167 35.29 77.62 -1.00
N GLN A 168 34.13 77.05 -1.32
CA GLN A 168 33.22 77.56 -2.35
C GLN A 168 32.63 78.93 -1.97
N ASP A 169 32.25 79.12 -0.70
CA ASP A 169 31.89 80.42 -0.13
C ASP A 169 33.05 81.45 -0.17
N SER A 170 34.30 80.98 -0.11
CA SER A 170 35.48 81.84 -0.15
C SER A 170 35.84 82.26 -1.58
N LEU A 171 35.61 81.40 -2.57
CA LEU A 171 35.71 81.75 -3.99
C LEU A 171 34.67 82.81 -4.40
N LYS A 172 33.42 82.64 -3.97
CA LYS A 172 32.35 83.61 -4.27
C LYS A 172 32.68 85.03 -3.81
N ARG A 173 33.27 85.17 -2.61
CA ARG A 173 33.74 86.46 -2.07
C ARG A 173 34.91 87.09 -2.83
N LEU A 174 35.67 86.31 -3.62
CA LEU A 174 36.75 86.83 -4.45
C LEU A 174 36.22 87.40 -5.77
N GLU A 175 35.25 86.73 -6.40
CA GLU A 175 34.62 87.19 -7.65
C GLU A 175 33.92 88.56 -7.47
N GLU A 176 33.32 88.80 -6.30
CA GLU A 176 32.68 90.07 -5.92
C GLU A 176 33.66 91.26 -5.75
N THR A 177 34.99 91.04 -5.83
CA THR A 177 36.01 92.11 -5.66
C THR A 177 36.75 92.51 -6.95
N ALA A 178 36.30 92.04 -8.12
CA ALA A 178 36.95 92.30 -9.41
C ALA A 178 36.53 93.61 -10.13
N ALA A 179 35.93 94.59 -9.43
CA ALA A 179 35.28 95.76 -10.04
C ALA A 179 35.72 97.14 -9.48
N THR A 180 37.04 97.44 -9.46
CA THR A 180 37.56 98.81 -9.25
C THR A 180 39.00 98.96 -9.77
N ARG A 181 39.21 99.31 -11.06
CA ARG A 181 40.56 99.68 -11.54
C ARG A 181 40.69 100.64 -12.74
N ASP A 182 39.62 101.31 -13.16
CA ASP A 182 39.68 102.34 -14.24
C ASP A 182 39.42 103.75 -13.69
N ALA A 183 40.45 104.39 -13.13
CA ALA A 183 40.37 105.77 -12.65
C ALA A 183 41.74 106.51 -12.51
N LEU A 184 42.72 106.24 -13.39
CA LEU A 184 43.97 107.01 -13.48
C LEU A 184 44.65 106.74 -14.84
N HIS A 185 45.28 107.67 -15.56
CA HIS A 185 45.42 109.11 -15.34
C HIS A 185 45.27 109.85 -16.68
N VAL A 186 44.40 110.87 -16.73
CA VAL A 186 44.47 111.89 -17.79
C VAL A 186 45.72 112.72 -17.55
N ALA A 187 46.71 112.59 -18.41
CA ALA A 187 47.92 113.41 -18.45
C ALA A 187 48.39 113.53 -19.93
N GLU A 188 49.20 114.53 -20.23
CA GLU A 188 49.76 114.82 -21.57
C GLU A 188 48.74 115.23 -22.64
N LYS A 189 47.95 116.25 -22.29
CA LYS A 189 47.46 117.22 -23.28
C LYS A 189 48.51 118.33 -23.46
N GLN A 190 48.73 118.73 -24.71
CA GLN A 190 48.98 120.12 -25.13
C GLN A 190 50.41 120.72 -25.07
N GLU A 191 51.20 120.40 -26.10
CA GLU A 191 51.95 121.37 -26.92
C GLU A 191 51.90 120.88 -28.39
N HIS A 192 52.06 121.68 -29.46
CA HIS A 192 52.32 123.12 -29.59
C HIS A 192 51.50 123.65 -30.79
N GLY A 193 50.85 124.82 -30.67
CA GLY A 193 50.01 125.38 -31.74
C GLY A 193 50.76 126.30 -32.72
N GLN A 194 50.06 126.75 -33.76
CA GLN A 194 50.40 127.93 -34.59
C GLN A 194 51.52 127.83 -35.66
N THR A 195 51.87 126.65 -36.20
CA THR A 195 52.81 126.58 -37.37
C THR A 195 52.42 125.70 -38.57
N LYS A 196 51.12 125.55 -38.93
CA LYS A 196 50.70 125.25 -40.34
C LYS A 196 49.21 125.35 -40.68
N GLU A 197 48.56 126.47 -40.37
CA GLU A 197 47.21 126.80 -40.86
C GLU A 197 47.09 126.70 -42.41
N ALA A 198 48.19 126.96 -43.12
CA ALA A 198 48.30 126.83 -44.57
C ALA A 198 48.25 125.39 -45.13
N LEU A 199 48.38 124.34 -44.30
CA LEU A 199 48.31 122.94 -44.78
C LEU A 199 46.86 122.39 -44.75
N SER A 200 46.00 122.97 -43.91
CA SER A 200 44.67 122.45 -43.56
C SER A 200 43.76 122.14 -44.76
N LYS A 201 43.85 122.95 -45.83
CA LYS A 201 42.94 122.87 -47.00
C LYS A 201 43.31 121.77 -48.02
N SER A 202 44.42 121.05 -47.82
CA SER A 202 44.86 119.98 -48.74
C SER A 202 44.69 118.56 -48.19
N GLN A 203 44.60 118.38 -46.87
CA GLN A 203 44.44 117.05 -46.26
C GLN A 203 42.96 116.66 -46.08
N GLU A 204 42.08 117.65 -45.93
CA GLU A 204 40.63 117.50 -45.73
C GLU A 204 39.96 116.56 -46.77
N ARG A 205 40.34 116.68 -48.04
CA ARG A 205 39.85 115.81 -49.14
C ARG A 205 40.33 114.35 -49.08
N ASN A 206 41.42 114.05 -48.39
CA ASN A 206 41.88 112.67 -48.21
C ASN A 206 41.22 112.00 -47.00
N SER A 207 40.85 112.76 -45.96
CA SER A 207 40.08 112.25 -44.82
C SER A 207 38.68 111.75 -45.23
N GLU A 208 37.98 112.45 -46.13
CA GLU A 208 36.64 112.04 -46.60
C GLU A 208 36.62 110.72 -47.42
N LEU A 209 37.76 110.31 -47.97
CA LEU A 209 37.90 109.04 -48.66
C LEU A 209 38.24 107.91 -47.69
N LEU A 210 39.03 108.19 -46.65
CA LEU A 210 39.41 107.20 -45.64
C LEU A 210 38.21 106.79 -44.76
N THR A 211 37.37 107.74 -44.32
CA THR A 211 36.17 107.43 -43.53
C THR A 211 35.19 106.50 -44.25
N LYS A 212 35.06 106.62 -45.57
CA LYS A 212 34.23 105.72 -46.40
C LYS A 212 34.82 104.32 -46.53
N VAL A 213 36.14 104.17 -46.43
CA VAL A 213 36.79 102.85 -46.33
C VAL A 213 36.47 102.21 -44.98
N ASP A 214 36.64 102.93 -43.86
CA ASP A 214 36.31 102.44 -42.52
C ASP A 214 34.84 102.01 -42.37
N GLU A 215 33.91 102.74 -43.00
CA GLU A 215 32.47 102.39 -43.04
C GLU A 215 32.19 101.12 -43.86
N SER A 216 32.91 100.93 -44.98
CA SER A 216 32.83 99.70 -45.77
C SER A 216 33.40 98.49 -45.02
N GLU A 217 34.51 98.67 -44.30
CA GLU A 217 35.16 97.61 -43.53
C GLU A 217 34.32 97.17 -42.32
N LYS A 218 33.63 98.10 -41.65
CA LYS A 218 32.63 97.78 -40.61
C LYS A 218 31.47 96.95 -41.17
N SER A 219 31.05 97.20 -42.41
CA SER A 219 30.02 96.40 -43.09
C SER A 219 30.53 95.00 -43.46
N ILE A 220 31.77 94.88 -43.95
CA ILE A 220 32.42 93.60 -44.28
C ILE A 220 32.58 92.73 -43.03
N ASN A 221 33.02 93.29 -41.91
CA ASN A 221 33.14 92.56 -40.64
C ASN A 221 31.78 92.02 -40.14
N LYS A 222 30.71 92.81 -40.26
CA LYS A 222 29.34 92.37 -39.92
C LYS A 222 28.82 91.27 -40.87
N LEU A 223 29.29 91.24 -42.11
CA LEU A 223 29.05 90.16 -43.07
C LEU A 223 29.81 88.88 -42.70
N MET A 224 31.10 88.98 -42.34
CA MET A 224 31.89 87.83 -41.88
C MET A 224 31.31 87.17 -40.62
N GLU A 225 30.76 87.94 -39.69
CA GLU A 225 30.14 87.39 -38.49
C GLU A 225 28.85 86.60 -38.81
N ASN A 226 28.05 87.07 -39.78
CA ASN A 226 26.89 86.33 -40.28
C ASN A 226 27.31 85.04 -41.03
N VAL A 227 28.41 85.06 -41.78
CA VAL A 227 28.98 83.85 -42.42
C VAL A 227 29.39 82.82 -41.36
N LYS A 228 30.17 83.21 -40.35
CA LYS A 228 30.55 82.31 -39.23
C LYS A 228 29.35 81.73 -38.49
N ARG A 229 28.26 82.50 -38.38
CA ARG A 229 27.00 82.03 -37.78
C ARG A 229 26.31 80.97 -38.67
N LEU A 230 26.31 81.17 -39.98
CA LEU A 230 25.78 80.20 -40.95
C LEU A 230 26.63 78.92 -41.01
N GLU A 231 27.96 79.02 -40.94
CA GLU A 231 28.87 77.86 -40.84
C GLU A 231 28.59 77.01 -39.58
N LYS A 232 28.33 77.66 -38.44
CA LYS A 232 27.92 76.97 -37.20
C LYS A 232 26.55 76.29 -37.32
N HIS A 233 25.61 76.87 -38.06
CA HIS A 233 24.33 76.22 -38.38
C HIS A 233 24.47 75.06 -39.38
N ALA A 234 25.35 75.18 -40.38
CA ALA A 234 25.61 74.13 -41.36
C ALA A 234 26.21 72.88 -40.69
N THR A 235 27.30 73.04 -39.94
CA THR A 235 27.95 71.94 -39.19
C THR A 235 27.01 71.28 -38.17
N SER A 236 26.18 72.07 -37.46
CA SER A 236 25.14 71.52 -36.59
C SER A 236 24.06 70.74 -37.34
N ARG A 237 23.76 71.09 -38.60
CA ARG A 237 22.79 70.39 -39.45
C ARG A 237 23.35 69.08 -40.01
N GLU A 238 24.63 69.06 -40.40
CA GLU A 238 25.34 67.85 -40.84
C GLU A 238 25.45 66.81 -39.71
N SER A 239 25.76 67.24 -38.49
CA SER A 239 25.79 66.36 -37.29
C SER A 239 24.42 65.69 -37.04
N LEU A 240 23.33 66.44 -37.22
CA LEU A 240 21.97 65.89 -37.10
C LEU A 240 21.67 64.86 -38.21
N LEU A 241 22.04 65.18 -39.46
CA LEU A 241 21.85 64.33 -40.63
C LEU A 241 22.60 62.99 -40.52
N LEU A 242 23.84 63.02 -40.02
CA LEU A 242 24.64 61.83 -39.76
C LEU A 242 23.97 60.91 -38.72
N LYS A 243 23.42 61.49 -37.65
CA LYS A 243 22.75 60.73 -36.59
C LYS A 243 21.41 60.13 -37.05
N THR A 244 20.66 60.84 -37.89
CA THR A 244 19.46 60.28 -38.55
C THR A 244 19.82 59.09 -39.44
N LYS A 245 20.91 59.18 -40.22
CA LYS A 245 21.37 58.06 -41.07
C LYS A 245 21.77 56.82 -40.24
N GLN A 246 22.54 57.02 -39.16
CA GLN A 246 22.92 55.92 -38.25
C GLN A 246 21.69 55.22 -37.63
N ASN A 247 20.65 55.97 -37.28
CA ASN A 247 19.39 55.39 -36.79
C ASN A 247 18.68 54.57 -37.89
N GLN A 248 18.69 55.03 -39.15
CA GLN A 248 18.09 54.28 -40.26
C GLN A 248 18.83 52.96 -40.52
N ASP A 249 20.17 52.96 -40.57
CA ASP A 249 20.97 51.74 -40.74
C ASP A 249 20.77 50.74 -39.57
N GLY A 250 20.48 51.23 -38.36
CA GLY A 250 20.07 50.39 -37.23
C GLY A 250 18.70 49.72 -37.45
N THR A 251 17.70 50.49 -37.92
CA THR A 251 16.36 49.95 -38.17
C THR A 251 16.28 48.96 -39.33
N THR A 252 17.04 49.17 -40.41
CA THR A 252 17.05 48.24 -41.56
C THR A 252 17.69 46.90 -41.20
N LYS A 253 18.76 46.90 -40.37
CA LYS A 253 19.36 45.66 -39.87
C LYS A 253 18.40 44.87 -38.97
N ALA A 254 17.70 45.56 -38.07
CA ALA A 254 16.72 44.92 -37.18
C ALA A 254 15.54 44.29 -37.96
N LEU A 255 15.12 44.90 -39.07
CA LEU A 255 14.08 44.36 -39.95
C LEU A 255 14.53 43.05 -40.63
N ALA A 256 15.72 43.04 -41.24
CA ALA A 256 16.25 41.82 -41.89
C ALA A 256 16.47 40.65 -40.90
N GLU A 257 16.85 40.95 -39.65
CA GLU A 257 16.95 39.95 -38.58
C GLU A 257 15.58 39.43 -38.10
N ALA A 258 14.50 40.18 -38.30
CA ALA A 258 13.13 39.71 -38.02
C ALA A 258 12.58 38.86 -39.18
N GLU A 259 12.80 39.28 -40.43
CA GLU A 259 12.40 38.53 -41.63
C GLU A 259 13.01 37.13 -41.65
N LYS A 260 14.31 36.99 -41.34
CA LYS A 260 14.97 35.68 -41.26
C LYS A 260 14.37 34.76 -40.19
N ARG A 261 13.97 35.28 -39.02
CA ARG A 261 13.31 34.47 -37.97
C ARG A 261 11.94 33.99 -38.42
N ASN A 262 11.22 34.77 -39.22
CA ASN A 262 9.93 34.36 -39.77
C ASN A 262 10.08 33.24 -40.82
N GLU A 263 11.12 33.26 -41.66
CA GLU A 263 11.45 32.12 -42.54
C GLU A 263 11.82 30.83 -41.78
N GLU A 264 12.52 30.96 -40.65
CA GLU A 264 12.88 29.81 -39.80
C GLU A 264 11.64 29.23 -39.09
N LEU A 265 10.73 30.08 -38.63
CA LEU A 265 9.44 29.67 -38.05
C LEU A 265 8.51 29.02 -39.08
N MET A 266 8.43 29.54 -40.32
CA MET A 266 7.66 28.93 -41.42
C MET A 266 8.04 27.45 -41.63
N LYS A 267 9.34 27.16 -41.75
CA LYS A 267 9.84 25.79 -41.94
C LYS A 267 9.52 24.88 -40.74
N SER A 268 9.61 25.42 -39.53
CA SER A 268 9.22 24.69 -38.31
C SER A 268 7.71 24.39 -38.26
N SER A 269 6.86 25.21 -38.87
CA SER A 269 5.43 24.92 -39.04
C SER A 269 5.23 23.79 -40.04
N GLU A 270 5.81 23.90 -41.24
CA GLU A 270 5.66 22.89 -42.29
C GLU A 270 6.13 21.49 -41.84
N ASP A 271 7.20 21.40 -41.04
CA ASP A 271 7.66 20.12 -40.47
C ASP A 271 6.78 19.62 -39.32
N SER A 272 6.08 20.51 -38.61
CA SER A 272 5.06 20.15 -37.62
C SER A 272 3.80 19.59 -38.29
N ASP A 273 3.35 20.21 -39.39
CA ASP A 273 2.17 19.77 -40.15
C ASP A 273 2.39 18.37 -40.77
N LYS A 274 3.58 18.10 -41.32
CA LYS A 274 3.99 16.76 -41.78
C LYS A 274 3.93 15.73 -40.64
N LYS A 275 4.32 16.11 -39.43
CA LYS A 275 4.29 15.24 -38.25
C LYS A 275 2.88 15.00 -37.73
N ILE A 276 1.99 16.00 -37.81
CA ILE A 276 0.56 15.85 -37.49
C ILE A 276 -0.09 14.85 -38.45
N SER A 277 0.15 14.95 -39.76
CA SER A 277 -0.40 14.01 -40.74
C SER A 277 0.03 12.55 -40.48
N LEU A 278 1.29 12.31 -40.10
CA LEU A 278 1.78 10.97 -39.72
C LEU A 278 1.16 10.45 -38.41
N LEU A 279 0.75 11.34 -37.50
CA LEU A 279 0.04 10.97 -36.27
C LEU A 279 -1.43 10.65 -36.54
N GLU A 280 -2.14 11.42 -37.36
CA GLU A 280 -3.51 11.09 -37.80
C GLU A 280 -3.57 9.72 -38.47
N ASP A 281 -2.62 9.45 -39.38
CA ASP A 281 -2.53 8.16 -40.08
C ASP A 281 -2.22 6.98 -39.14
N SER A 282 -1.52 7.24 -38.04
CA SER A 282 -1.26 6.27 -36.97
C SER A 282 -2.47 6.06 -36.05
N VAL A 283 -3.24 7.11 -35.76
CA VAL A 283 -4.51 7.03 -35.01
C VAL A 283 -5.55 6.22 -35.80
N ASN A 284 -5.64 6.40 -37.13
CA ASN A 284 -6.56 5.65 -37.97
C ASN A 284 -6.32 4.12 -37.87
N ARG A 285 -5.05 3.68 -37.91
CA ARG A 285 -4.69 2.26 -37.72
C ARG A 285 -5.00 1.74 -36.31
N LEU A 286 -4.91 2.60 -35.30
CA LEU A 286 -5.28 2.23 -33.92
C LEU A 286 -6.80 2.14 -33.73
N GLU A 287 -7.61 2.98 -34.39
CA GLU A 287 -9.08 2.80 -34.41
C GLU A 287 -9.49 1.49 -35.11
N GLU A 288 -8.79 1.10 -36.18
CA GLU A 288 -9.03 -0.18 -36.88
C GLU A 288 -8.66 -1.40 -36.02
N CYS A 289 -7.49 -1.38 -35.38
CA CYS A 289 -7.07 -2.44 -34.44
C CYS A 289 -7.97 -2.51 -33.19
N ALA A 290 -8.51 -1.39 -32.72
CA ALA A 290 -9.48 -1.37 -31.62
C ALA A 290 -10.79 -2.07 -32.01
N ALA A 291 -11.31 -1.81 -33.22
CA ALA A 291 -12.52 -2.47 -33.73
C ALA A 291 -12.33 -3.99 -33.90
N GLU A 292 -11.14 -4.44 -34.32
CA GLU A 292 -10.79 -5.87 -34.39
C GLU A 292 -10.76 -6.50 -32.99
N LYS A 293 -10.17 -5.82 -31.99
CA LYS A 293 -10.17 -6.30 -30.59
C LYS A 293 -11.54 -6.31 -29.94
N ASP A 294 -12.42 -5.34 -30.23
CA ASP A 294 -13.82 -5.37 -29.77
C ASP A 294 -14.58 -6.57 -30.36
N SER A 295 -14.27 -6.97 -31.59
CA SER A 295 -14.81 -8.19 -32.21
C SER A 295 -14.32 -9.46 -31.51
N LEU A 296 -13.01 -9.56 -31.23
CA LEU A 296 -12.43 -10.70 -30.49
C LEU A 296 -12.98 -10.79 -29.05
N LEU A 297 -13.18 -9.66 -28.38
CA LEU A 297 -13.81 -9.58 -27.05
C LEU A 297 -15.28 -10.03 -27.08
N ALA A 298 -15.99 -9.82 -28.19
CA ALA A 298 -17.34 -10.34 -28.38
C ALA A 298 -17.36 -11.87 -28.54
N THR A 299 -16.41 -12.46 -29.28
CA THR A 299 -16.27 -13.93 -29.38
C THR A 299 -15.83 -14.55 -28.06
N GLU A 300 -14.87 -13.96 -27.34
CA GLU A 300 -14.44 -14.43 -26.02
C GLU A 300 -15.60 -14.41 -25.00
N ARG A 301 -16.46 -13.39 -25.05
CA ARG A 301 -17.69 -13.34 -24.23
C ARG A 301 -18.71 -14.41 -24.62
N GLN A 302 -18.76 -14.83 -25.88
CA GLN A 302 -19.64 -15.92 -26.30
C GLN A 302 -19.13 -17.28 -25.78
N GLU A 303 -17.83 -17.55 -25.89
CA GLU A 303 -17.19 -18.76 -25.37
C GLU A 303 -17.28 -18.85 -23.84
N ASN A 304 -17.03 -17.75 -23.12
CA ASN A 304 -17.20 -17.70 -21.66
C ASN A 304 -18.65 -17.90 -21.18
N ASN A 305 -19.65 -17.62 -22.02
CA ASN A 305 -21.04 -17.96 -21.69
C ASN A 305 -21.32 -19.45 -21.92
N ALA A 306 -20.75 -20.06 -22.98
CA ALA A 306 -20.88 -21.49 -23.23
C ALA A 306 -20.22 -22.35 -22.14
N THR A 307 -18.96 -22.05 -21.76
CA THR A 307 -18.26 -22.79 -20.69
C THR A 307 -18.94 -22.62 -19.32
N LYS A 308 -19.61 -21.49 -19.08
CA LYS A 308 -20.43 -21.26 -17.89
C LYS A 308 -21.71 -22.11 -17.87
N GLU A 309 -22.32 -22.36 -19.03
CA GLU A 309 -23.46 -23.28 -19.16
C GLU A 309 -23.02 -24.75 -19.00
N GLU A 310 -21.87 -25.14 -19.56
CA GLU A 310 -21.26 -26.45 -19.31
C GLU A 310 -20.93 -26.66 -17.82
N LEU A 311 -20.36 -25.65 -17.15
CA LEU A 311 -20.07 -25.68 -15.72
C LEU A 311 -21.35 -25.82 -14.86
N ALA A 312 -22.44 -25.13 -15.24
CA ALA A 312 -23.73 -25.28 -14.56
C ALA A 312 -24.30 -26.70 -14.70
N ASN A 313 -24.18 -27.30 -15.89
CA ASN A 313 -24.57 -28.69 -16.14
C ASN A 313 -23.69 -29.69 -15.37
N ALA A 314 -22.37 -29.45 -15.29
CA ALA A 314 -21.46 -30.25 -14.47
C ALA A 314 -21.83 -30.18 -12.98
N GLN A 315 -22.06 -28.98 -12.44
CA GLN A 315 -22.48 -28.78 -11.04
C GLN A 315 -23.82 -29.46 -10.72
N LYS A 316 -24.77 -29.45 -11.66
CA LYS A 316 -26.03 -30.21 -11.52
C LYS A 316 -25.75 -31.71 -11.39
N LYS A 317 -24.93 -32.27 -12.28
CA LYS A 317 -24.55 -33.69 -12.26
C LYS A 317 -23.76 -34.08 -11.00
N THR A 318 -22.94 -33.18 -10.46
CA THR A 318 -22.28 -33.38 -9.15
C THR A 318 -23.31 -33.48 -8.02
N LYS A 319 -24.37 -32.65 -8.01
CA LYS A 319 -25.45 -32.76 -7.00
C LYS A 319 -26.25 -34.06 -7.13
N GLU A 320 -26.49 -34.53 -8.36
CA GLU A 320 -27.14 -35.82 -8.61
C GLU A 320 -26.30 -36.98 -8.03
N LEU A 321 -25.00 -37.02 -8.31
CA LEU A 321 -24.06 -38.01 -7.76
C LEU A 321 -23.92 -37.95 -6.22
N VAL A 322 -23.95 -36.75 -5.62
CA VAL A 322 -23.94 -36.60 -4.15
C VAL A 322 -25.20 -37.18 -3.52
N ASN A 323 -26.38 -36.98 -4.13
CA ASN A 323 -27.63 -37.57 -3.65
C ASN A 323 -27.63 -39.11 -3.78
N GLU A 324 -27.07 -39.66 -4.85
CA GLU A 324 -26.87 -41.12 -5.00
C GLU A 324 -25.92 -41.66 -3.91
N LEU A 325 -24.82 -40.96 -3.62
CA LEU A 325 -23.87 -41.38 -2.60
C LEU A 325 -24.43 -41.29 -1.18
N GLN A 326 -25.28 -40.29 -0.89
CA GLN A 326 -26.07 -40.18 0.34
C GLN A 326 -27.00 -41.39 0.53
N ASN A 327 -27.73 -41.77 -0.53
CA ASN A 327 -28.62 -42.94 -0.52
C ASN A 327 -27.83 -44.25 -0.30
N CYS A 328 -26.66 -44.40 -0.93
CA CYS A 328 -25.76 -45.54 -0.70
C CYS A 328 -25.24 -45.62 0.75
N GLN A 329 -25.00 -44.48 1.42
CA GLN A 329 -24.66 -44.48 2.86
C GLN A 329 -25.85 -44.90 3.73
N GLU A 330 -27.07 -44.50 3.38
CA GLU A 330 -28.29 -44.87 4.12
C GLU A 330 -28.61 -46.37 3.98
N ILE A 331 -28.49 -46.92 2.77
CA ILE A 331 -28.56 -48.38 2.51
C ILE A 331 -27.48 -49.14 3.30
N ARG A 332 -26.24 -48.64 3.31
CA ARG A 332 -25.14 -49.26 4.08
C ARG A 332 -25.45 -49.30 5.57
N LYS A 333 -25.98 -48.21 6.13
CA LYS A 333 -26.37 -48.12 7.54
C LYS A 333 -27.51 -49.10 7.89
N GLN A 334 -28.44 -49.35 6.98
CA GLN A 334 -29.46 -50.38 7.15
C GLN A 334 -28.86 -51.79 7.15
N LEU A 335 -27.92 -52.10 6.25
CA LEU A 335 -27.22 -53.38 6.21
C LEU A 335 -26.36 -53.62 7.47
N GLU A 336 -25.74 -52.58 8.02
CA GLU A 336 -25.00 -52.64 9.28
C GLU A 336 -25.94 -52.91 10.47
N GLN A 337 -27.15 -52.34 10.49
CA GLN A 337 -28.18 -52.68 11.49
C GLN A 337 -28.65 -54.13 11.35
N ASP A 338 -29.00 -54.58 10.14
CA ASP A 338 -29.44 -55.96 9.87
C ASP A 338 -28.36 -56.99 10.26
N ALA A 339 -27.08 -56.67 10.07
CA ALA A 339 -25.96 -57.49 10.54
C ALA A 339 -25.95 -57.60 12.08
N THR A 340 -26.00 -56.48 12.81
CA THR A 340 -26.03 -56.53 14.29
C THR A 340 -27.26 -57.27 14.85
N ALA A 341 -28.41 -57.17 14.19
CA ALA A 341 -29.62 -57.92 14.56
C ALA A 341 -29.45 -59.44 14.31
N LYS A 342 -28.74 -59.82 13.24
CA LYS A 342 -28.43 -61.22 12.92
C LYS A 342 -27.42 -61.81 13.92
N ASP A 343 -26.40 -61.06 14.32
CA ASP A 343 -25.44 -61.50 15.33
C ASP A 343 -26.10 -61.65 16.71
N ALA A 344 -27.01 -60.75 17.08
CA ALA A 344 -27.83 -60.89 18.29
C ALA A 344 -28.71 -62.15 18.27
N LEU A 345 -29.29 -62.50 17.12
CA LEU A 345 -30.01 -63.77 16.94
C LEU A 345 -29.08 -64.98 17.07
N LEU A 346 -27.88 -64.94 16.46
CA LEU A 346 -26.90 -66.02 16.55
C LEU A 346 -26.40 -66.25 18.00
N ILE A 347 -26.23 -65.18 18.77
CA ILE A 347 -25.90 -65.24 20.20
C ILE A 347 -27.05 -65.87 21.00
N SER A 348 -28.30 -65.50 20.71
CA SER A 348 -29.49 -66.10 21.33
C SER A 348 -29.61 -67.59 21.02
N GLU A 349 -29.42 -67.99 19.77
CA GLU A 349 -29.43 -69.39 19.31
C GLU A 349 -28.29 -70.21 19.94
N LYS A 350 -27.09 -69.63 20.10
CA LYS A 350 -25.98 -70.25 20.84
C LYS A 350 -26.32 -70.44 22.33
N GLN A 351 -27.03 -69.49 22.95
CA GLN A 351 -27.47 -69.60 24.35
C GLN A 351 -28.55 -70.68 24.53
N THR A 352 -29.52 -70.81 23.62
CA THR A 352 -30.52 -71.88 23.68
C THR A 352 -29.91 -73.26 23.39
N HIS A 353 -28.89 -73.35 22.53
CA HIS A 353 -28.13 -74.58 22.30
C HIS A 353 -27.31 -75.02 23.53
N GLU A 354 -26.62 -74.12 24.24
CA GLU A 354 -25.95 -74.51 25.50
C GLU A 354 -26.96 -74.86 26.61
N ALA A 355 -28.12 -74.19 26.67
CA ALA A 355 -29.18 -74.56 27.62
C ALA A 355 -29.76 -75.97 27.35
N THR A 356 -30.00 -76.33 26.09
CA THR A 356 -30.44 -77.69 25.72
C THR A 356 -29.34 -78.72 25.95
N LYS A 357 -28.07 -78.41 25.63
CA LYS A 357 -26.90 -79.26 25.90
C LYS A 357 -26.68 -79.52 27.41
N LYS A 358 -26.91 -78.51 28.27
CA LYS A 358 -26.93 -78.68 29.73
C LYS A 358 -28.09 -79.60 30.18
N THR A 359 -29.28 -79.40 29.63
CA THR A 359 -30.45 -80.25 29.92
C THR A 359 -30.22 -81.70 29.46
N LEU A 360 -29.51 -81.90 28.35
CA LEU A 360 -29.14 -83.21 27.83
C LEU A 360 -28.10 -83.91 28.71
N THR A 361 -27.09 -83.18 29.22
CA THR A 361 -26.12 -83.74 30.18
C THR A 361 -26.76 -84.05 31.55
N GLU A 362 -27.69 -83.22 32.03
CA GLU A 362 -28.47 -83.50 33.25
C GLU A 362 -29.47 -84.67 33.12
N THR A 363 -29.85 -85.05 31.89
CA THR A 363 -30.66 -86.25 31.63
C THR A 363 -29.82 -87.49 31.35
N LEU A 364 -28.66 -87.35 30.70
CA LEU A 364 -27.67 -88.42 30.59
C LEU A 364 -27.18 -88.89 31.98
N GLY A 365 -26.82 -87.98 32.89
CA GLY A 365 -26.41 -88.35 34.26
C GLY A 365 -27.51 -89.06 35.06
N ARG A 366 -28.79 -88.70 34.85
CA ARG A 366 -29.93 -89.44 35.42
C ARG A 366 -30.09 -90.83 34.80
N ASN A 367 -29.82 -90.97 33.49
CA ASN A 367 -29.86 -92.26 32.82
C ASN A 367 -28.73 -93.18 33.29
N GLU A 368 -27.52 -92.66 33.52
CA GLU A 368 -26.42 -93.41 34.16
C GLU A 368 -26.79 -93.86 35.58
N GLU A 369 -27.41 -93.00 36.38
CA GLU A 369 -27.89 -93.36 37.73
C GLU A 369 -28.97 -94.44 37.70
N LEU A 370 -29.85 -94.43 36.67
CA LEU A 370 -30.84 -95.49 36.43
C LEU A 370 -30.20 -96.79 35.95
N ILE A 371 -29.25 -96.73 35.01
CA ILE A 371 -28.48 -97.91 34.55
C ILE A 371 -27.77 -98.57 35.73
N LYS A 372 -27.17 -97.78 36.63
CA LYS A 372 -26.50 -98.31 37.82
C LYS A 372 -27.47 -99.02 38.78
N LYS A 373 -28.67 -98.45 38.99
CA LYS A 373 -29.74 -99.09 39.78
C LYS A 373 -30.27 -100.37 39.12
N ILE A 374 -30.31 -100.43 37.78
CA ILE A 374 -30.64 -101.66 37.04
C ILE A 374 -29.53 -102.70 37.25
N GLN A 375 -28.26 -102.34 37.10
CA GLN A 375 -27.11 -103.25 37.34
C GLN A 375 -27.07 -103.79 38.78
N ASP A 376 -27.35 -102.97 39.80
CA ASP A 376 -27.44 -103.41 41.20
C ASP A 376 -28.66 -104.34 41.45
N SER A 377 -29.76 -104.14 40.71
CA SER A 377 -30.94 -105.01 40.71
C SER A 377 -30.67 -106.34 40.00
N ASP A 378 -29.99 -106.33 38.85
CA ASP A 378 -29.58 -107.52 38.11
C ASP A 378 -28.59 -108.35 38.92
N LYS A 379 -27.67 -107.69 39.65
CA LYS A 379 -26.77 -108.34 40.61
C LYS A 379 -27.53 -108.99 41.77
N HIS A 380 -28.58 -108.36 42.30
CA HIS A 380 -29.49 -108.99 43.25
C HIS A 380 -30.24 -110.18 42.65
N SER A 381 -30.70 -110.07 41.40
CA SER A 381 -31.37 -111.14 40.67
C SER A 381 -30.45 -112.35 40.47
N LEU A 382 -29.19 -112.12 40.05
CA LEU A 382 -28.17 -113.14 39.93
C LEU A 382 -27.85 -113.82 41.28
N GLN A 383 -27.78 -113.04 42.36
CA GLN A 383 -27.56 -113.57 43.71
C GLN A 383 -28.75 -114.40 44.22
N LEU A 384 -29.98 -114.02 43.86
CA LEU A 384 -31.19 -114.82 44.06
C LEU A 384 -31.15 -116.12 43.24
N GLN A 385 -30.77 -116.06 41.97
CA GLN A 385 -30.67 -117.23 41.09
C GLN A 385 -29.60 -118.22 41.57
N LEU A 386 -28.40 -117.74 41.97
CA LEU A 386 -27.34 -118.53 42.62
C LEU A 386 -27.71 -119.05 44.03
N THR A 387 -28.83 -118.58 44.58
CA THR A 387 -29.42 -119.13 45.82
C THR A 387 -30.48 -120.18 45.48
N VAL A 388 -31.30 -119.97 44.46
CA VAL A 388 -32.25 -120.96 43.91
C VAL A 388 -31.52 -122.20 43.40
N GLU A 389 -30.49 -122.04 42.56
CA GLU A 389 -29.67 -123.16 42.05
C GLU A 389 -29.05 -123.98 43.19
N ARG A 390 -28.64 -123.32 44.29
CA ARG A 390 -28.06 -123.98 45.47
C ARG A 390 -29.11 -124.73 46.30
N LEU A 391 -30.33 -124.21 46.39
CA LEU A 391 -31.47 -124.91 46.97
C LEU A 391 -31.92 -126.09 46.09
N GLN A 392 -31.83 -125.94 44.76
CA GLN A 392 -32.22 -126.96 43.79
C GLN A 392 -31.19 -128.09 43.73
N ALA A 393 -29.89 -127.80 43.81
CA ALA A 393 -28.83 -128.80 44.00
C ALA A 393 -28.99 -129.54 45.34
N ASN A 394 -29.33 -128.85 46.43
CA ASN A 394 -29.67 -129.49 47.71
C ASN A 394 -30.94 -130.36 47.63
N ALA A 395 -31.91 -130.01 46.77
CA ALA A 395 -33.09 -130.83 46.53
C ALA A 395 -32.72 -132.13 45.79
N SER A 396 -31.96 -132.04 44.68
CA SER A 396 -31.49 -133.23 43.94
C SER A 396 -30.59 -134.12 44.80
N ALA A 397 -29.66 -133.55 45.59
CA ALA A 397 -28.83 -134.33 46.50
C ALA A 397 -29.64 -135.06 47.59
N LYS A 398 -30.81 -134.53 47.96
CA LYS A 398 -31.77 -135.19 48.87
C LYS A 398 -32.61 -136.24 48.16
N GLU A 399 -32.93 -136.04 46.88
CA GLU A 399 -33.63 -137.00 46.02
C GLU A 399 -32.74 -138.23 45.73
N ASP A 400 -31.45 -138.02 45.46
CA ASP A 400 -30.42 -139.07 45.35
C ASP A 400 -30.19 -139.85 46.65
N LEU A 401 -30.44 -139.22 47.82
CA LEU A 401 -30.43 -139.90 49.11
C LEU A 401 -31.67 -140.78 49.28
N LEU A 402 -32.85 -140.27 48.97
CA LEU A 402 -34.11 -141.02 49.00
C LEU A 402 -34.14 -142.17 47.98
N LEU A 403 -33.48 -142.03 46.83
CA LEU A 403 -33.29 -143.11 45.86
C LEU A 403 -32.44 -144.25 46.44
N ARG A 404 -31.28 -143.94 47.03
CA ARG A 404 -30.44 -144.93 47.72
C ARG A 404 -31.16 -145.59 48.90
N GLU A 405 -31.90 -144.83 49.69
CA GLU A 405 -32.71 -145.35 50.80
C GLU A 405 -33.82 -146.30 50.29
N ARG A 406 -34.40 -146.03 49.12
CA ARG A 406 -35.40 -146.89 48.47
C ARG A 406 -34.81 -148.16 47.86
N GLU A 407 -33.61 -148.11 47.30
CA GLU A 407 -32.87 -149.30 46.82
C GLU A 407 -32.39 -150.17 47.98
N GLN A 408 -31.94 -149.56 49.08
CA GLN A 408 -31.62 -150.23 50.34
C GLN A 408 -32.87 -150.87 50.97
N SER A 409 -34.03 -150.21 50.92
CA SER A 409 -35.32 -150.78 51.35
C SER A 409 -35.74 -151.99 50.51
N ASN A 410 -35.63 -151.89 49.17
CA ASN A 410 -35.99 -152.98 48.25
C ASN A 410 -35.09 -154.21 48.40
N THR A 411 -33.81 -154.03 48.73
CA THR A 411 -32.88 -155.14 49.00
C THR A 411 -33.11 -155.77 50.38
N THR A 412 -33.45 -154.99 51.42
CA THR A 412 -33.81 -155.55 52.73
C THR A 412 -35.14 -156.33 52.73
N MET A 413 -36.15 -155.89 51.96
CA MET A 413 -37.42 -156.64 51.85
C MET A 413 -37.24 -158.08 51.34
N LYS A 414 -36.19 -158.35 50.56
CA LYS A 414 -35.93 -159.68 49.98
C LYS A 414 -35.14 -160.62 50.90
N VAL A 415 -34.73 -160.16 52.10
CA VAL A 415 -34.01 -160.96 53.11
C VAL A 415 -34.82 -161.08 54.42
N GLN A 416 -35.88 -160.28 54.57
CA GLN A 416 -36.67 -160.22 55.79
C GLN A 416 -37.76 -161.30 55.91
N GLU A 417 -38.15 -161.94 54.80
CA GLU A 417 -39.08 -163.10 54.84
C GLU A 417 -38.39 -164.38 55.35
N GLU A 418 -37.10 -164.62 55.04
CA GLU A 418 -36.38 -165.84 55.46
C GLU A 418 -35.84 -165.79 56.90
N ASN A 419 -35.88 -164.63 57.57
CA ASN A 419 -35.21 -164.41 58.86
C ASN A 419 -36.16 -164.31 60.07
N GLN A 420 -37.48 -164.49 59.87
CA GLN A 420 -38.45 -164.52 60.98
C GLN A 420 -38.38 -165.81 61.83
N GLU A 421 -37.74 -166.88 61.34
CA GLU A 421 -37.71 -168.18 62.03
C GLU A 421 -36.51 -168.37 63.00
N ARG A 422 -35.51 -167.47 63.02
CA ARG A 422 -34.37 -167.57 63.95
C ARG A 422 -34.50 -166.76 65.25
N ASN A 423 -35.32 -165.72 65.27
CA ASN A 423 -35.32 -164.72 66.36
C ASN A 423 -36.30 -165.01 67.50
N LEU A 424 -36.22 -166.21 68.10
CA LEU A 424 -37.00 -166.55 69.31
C LEU A 424 -36.33 -167.49 70.32
N GLN A 425 -35.06 -167.92 70.14
CA GLN A 425 -34.45 -168.92 71.06
C GLN A 425 -33.03 -168.67 71.59
N LEU A 426 -32.25 -167.70 71.08
CA LEU A 426 -30.90 -167.40 71.60
C LEU A 426 -30.80 -166.07 72.36
N LEU A 427 -31.72 -165.95 73.32
CA LEU A 427 -31.46 -165.27 74.58
C LEU A 427 -30.21 -165.87 75.27
N LYS A 428 -29.58 -165.08 76.15
CA LYS A 428 -28.46 -165.39 77.06
C LYS A 428 -27.03 -165.21 76.52
N ARG A 429 -26.52 -164.05 76.91
CA ARG A 429 -25.20 -163.74 77.49
C ARG A 429 -24.19 -163.11 76.53
N PHE A 430 -23.67 -161.91 76.85
CA PHE A 430 -22.96 -161.47 78.08
C PHE A 430 -21.58 -162.14 78.18
N GLU A 431 -20.48 -161.42 78.38
CA GLU A 431 -20.26 -159.96 78.46
C GLU A 431 -18.74 -159.72 78.36
N ASP A 432 -18.31 -158.47 78.52
CA ASP A 432 -17.05 -158.12 79.20
C ASP A 432 -15.69 -158.42 78.52
N VAL A 433 -14.63 -157.61 78.75
CA VAL A 433 -14.55 -156.34 79.51
C VAL A 433 -13.45 -155.43 78.97
N ASP A 434 -13.54 -154.16 79.36
CA ASP A 434 -12.47 -153.16 79.34
C ASP A 434 -11.05 -153.71 79.52
N LYS A 435 -10.18 -153.48 78.52
CA LYS A 435 -8.74 -153.22 78.69
C LYS A 435 -8.07 -152.79 77.38
N LYS A 436 -8.02 -151.47 77.14
CA LYS A 436 -6.79 -150.64 77.00
C LYS A 436 -7.15 -149.28 76.37
N ILE A 437 -6.92 -148.16 77.08
CA ILE A 437 -5.63 -147.43 77.12
C ILE A 437 -5.36 -146.84 75.72
N ASP A 438 -5.48 -145.54 75.44
CA ASP A 438 -5.50 -144.33 76.30
C ASP A 438 -4.21 -144.17 77.13
N LEU A 439 -3.37 -143.18 76.78
CA LEU A 439 -1.87 -143.17 76.86
C LEU A 439 -1.20 -144.04 75.77
N LEU A 440 -0.18 -143.60 75.02
CA LEU A 440 0.52 -142.30 74.84
C LEU A 440 0.97 -142.23 73.36
N GLN A 441 0.86 -141.09 72.66
CA GLN A 441 1.93 -140.08 72.53
C GLN A 441 3.32 -140.68 72.20
N GLY A 442 3.69 -140.68 70.92
CA GLY A 442 4.92 -141.30 70.39
C GLY A 442 5.35 -140.71 69.05
N THR A 443 5.94 -139.52 69.12
CA THR A 443 6.61 -138.69 68.09
C THR A 443 7.36 -139.39 66.94
N ILE A 444 7.70 -138.60 65.90
CA ILE A 444 8.90 -138.74 65.00
C ILE A 444 8.73 -139.82 63.87
N GLN A 445 9.03 -139.58 62.58
CA GLN A 445 9.83 -138.49 61.94
C GLN A 445 9.65 -138.36 60.39
N ARG A 446 9.91 -137.14 59.85
CA ARG A 446 10.36 -136.81 58.45
C ARG A 446 9.41 -137.14 57.27
N LEU A 447 9.40 -136.44 56.11
CA LEU A 447 10.06 -135.23 55.55
C LEU A 447 8.96 -134.42 54.79
N GLY A 448 9.13 -133.18 54.32
CA GLY A 448 10.24 -132.21 54.46
C GLY A 448 10.17 -131.09 53.39
N ASP A 449 10.57 -129.88 53.79
CA ASP A 449 11.14 -128.74 53.03
C ASP A 449 10.42 -128.05 51.83
N HIS A 450 10.37 -126.71 51.92
CA HIS A 450 10.38 -125.70 50.81
C HIS A 450 9.20 -125.68 49.79
N THR A 451 8.85 -124.59 49.09
CA THR A 451 9.21 -123.14 49.15
C THR A 451 8.10 -122.30 48.52
N GLU A 452 7.64 -121.23 49.17
CA GLU A 452 6.97 -120.10 48.49
C GLU A 452 7.49 -118.77 49.05
N LYS A 453 8.51 -118.20 48.40
CA LYS A 453 9.05 -116.87 48.72
C LYS A 453 9.52 -116.05 47.51
N ASP A 454 9.26 -116.54 46.29
CA ASP A 454 9.80 -115.98 45.05
C ASP A 454 8.76 -115.24 44.19
N THR A 455 7.46 -115.33 44.51
CA THR A 455 6.35 -114.71 43.75
C THR A 455 6.13 -113.22 44.03
N LEU A 456 6.77 -112.64 45.04
CA LEU A 456 6.67 -111.21 45.38
C LEU A 456 7.86 -110.34 44.96
N LEU A 457 8.97 -110.93 44.50
CA LEU A 457 10.22 -110.18 44.25
C LEU A 457 10.40 -109.68 42.80
N LEU A 458 9.47 -110.01 41.90
CA LEU A 458 9.53 -109.66 40.48
C LEU A 458 8.75 -108.38 40.13
N SER A 459 7.57 -108.14 40.72
CA SER A 459 6.79 -106.92 40.39
C SER A 459 7.45 -105.65 40.96
N GLU A 460 7.91 -105.67 42.22
CA GLU A 460 8.66 -104.56 42.84
C GLU A 460 9.91 -104.16 42.04
N LYS A 461 10.45 -105.06 41.21
CA LYS A 461 11.65 -104.80 40.41
C LYS A 461 11.33 -104.10 39.08
N GLN A 462 10.23 -104.46 38.41
CA GLN A 462 9.81 -103.78 37.17
C GLN A 462 9.31 -102.36 37.45
N GLU A 463 8.42 -102.18 38.43
CA GLU A 463 7.92 -100.85 38.81
C GLU A 463 9.06 -99.89 39.19
N LYS A 464 10.09 -100.41 39.86
CA LYS A 464 11.27 -99.64 40.30
C LYS A 464 12.18 -99.17 39.15
N ASP A 465 12.35 -99.98 38.12
CA ASP A 465 13.18 -99.58 36.97
C ASP A 465 12.39 -98.71 35.97
N GLU A 466 11.06 -98.83 35.91
CA GLU A 466 10.20 -97.86 35.20
C GLU A 466 10.14 -96.50 35.90
N LEU A 467 9.96 -96.46 37.23
CA LEU A 467 10.00 -95.23 38.03
C LEU A 467 11.35 -94.52 37.94
N LYS A 468 12.47 -95.26 37.87
CA LYS A 468 13.79 -94.68 37.60
C LYS A 468 13.87 -93.98 36.24
N LYS A 469 13.34 -94.61 35.18
CA LYS A 469 13.35 -94.02 33.83
C LYS A 469 12.55 -92.73 33.82
N ALA A 470 11.35 -92.73 34.39
CA ALA A 470 10.52 -91.54 34.55
C ALA A 470 11.26 -90.45 35.34
N LEU A 471 11.92 -90.80 36.45
CA LEU A 471 12.74 -89.87 37.24
C LEU A 471 13.81 -89.20 36.39
N THR A 472 14.63 -89.97 35.64
CA THR A 472 15.69 -89.40 34.79
C THR A 472 15.17 -88.49 33.67
N GLU A 473 13.98 -88.77 33.13
CA GLU A 473 13.34 -87.84 32.17
C GLU A 473 12.83 -86.56 32.84
N THR A 474 12.35 -86.62 34.09
CA THR A 474 11.97 -85.41 34.84
C THR A 474 13.18 -84.58 35.29
N GLU A 475 14.28 -85.23 35.66
CA GLU A 475 15.55 -84.57 36.00
C GLU A 475 16.08 -83.76 34.81
N TYR A 476 16.16 -84.37 33.61
CA TYR A 476 16.58 -83.69 32.39
C TYR A 476 15.66 -82.49 32.02
N LYS A 477 14.34 -82.67 32.11
CA LYS A 477 13.37 -81.59 31.86
C LYS A 477 13.48 -80.45 32.89
N ASN A 478 13.76 -80.76 34.15
CA ASN A 478 14.00 -79.76 35.19
C ASN A 478 15.31 -78.99 34.99
N GLU A 479 16.36 -79.64 34.48
CA GLU A 479 17.62 -78.96 34.15
C GLU A 479 17.48 -78.06 32.92
N GLU A 480 16.76 -78.49 31.88
CA GLU A 480 16.40 -77.65 30.73
C GLU A 480 15.56 -76.42 31.14
N LEU A 481 14.57 -76.61 32.02
CA LEU A 481 13.78 -75.52 32.61
C LEU A 481 14.66 -74.58 33.45
N THR A 482 15.62 -75.11 34.21
CA THR A 482 16.55 -74.32 35.03
C THR A 482 17.44 -73.43 34.15
N ILE A 483 17.92 -73.94 33.00
CA ILE A 483 18.67 -73.17 32.02
C ILE A 483 17.79 -72.04 31.43
N LYS A 484 16.56 -72.36 31.00
CA LYS A 484 15.60 -71.37 30.48
C LYS A 484 15.24 -70.28 31.49
N ILE A 485 15.08 -70.65 32.78
CA ILE A 485 14.89 -69.69 33.89
C ILE A 485 16.15 -68.83 34.09
N GLY A 486 17.35 -69.39 33.97
CA GLY A 486 18.61 -68.65 34.00
C GLY A 486 18.75 -67.64 32.86
N GLU A 487 18.30 -67.99 31.65
CA GLU A 487 18.31 -67.10 30.48
C GLU A 487 17.25 -65.99 30.56
N THR A 488 16.04 -66.30 31.02
CA THR A 488 15.00 -65.27 31.23
C THR A 488 15.36 -64.33 32.37
N ASN A 489 15.95 -64.82 33.47
CA ASN A 489 16.46 -63.97 34.54
C ASN A 489 17.56 -63.01 34.05
N LYS A 490 18.50 -63.45 33.20
CA LYS A 490 19.50 -62.56 32.57
C LYS A 490 18.87 -61.51 31.65
N LYS A 491 17.79 -61.84 30.93
CA LYS A 491 17.02 -60.85 30.15
C LYS A 491 16.29 -59.86 31.05
N ILE A 492 15.71 -60.31 32.16
CA ILE A 492 15.07 -59.45 33.17
C ILE A 492 16.10 -58.49 33.79
N GLU A 493 17.27 -58.99 34.19
CA GLU A 493 18.38 -58.18 34.71
C GLU A 493 18.86 -57.13 33.68
N HIS A 494 19.01 -57.51 32.41
CA HIS A 494 19.37 -56.56 31.35
C HIS A 494 18.30 -55.47 31.13
N LEU A 495 17.02 -55.86 31.12
CA LEU A 495 15.90 -54.92 31.00
C LEU A 495 15.78 -54.00 32.22
N GLN A 496 15.99 -54.51 33.44
CA GLN A 496 16.01 -53.71 34.66
C GLN A 496 17.15 -52.68 34.66
N ASN A 497 18.35 -53.06 34.23
CA ASN A 497 19.46 -52.12 34.06
C ASN A 497 19.16 -51.06 32.97
N THR A 498 18.48 -51.45 31.88
CA THR A 498 18.06 -50.51 30.82
C THR A 498 16.99 -49.54 31.32
N ILE A 499 15.99 -50.03 32.07
CA ILE A 499 14.97 -49.19 32.71
C ILE A 499 15.65 -48.21 33.68
N HIS A 500 16.57 -48.67 34.53
CA HIS A 500 17.24 -47.81 35.48
C HIS A 500 18.09 -46.72 34.83
N MET A 501 18.73 -47.00 33.69
CA MET A 501 19.43 -45.99 32.89
C MET A 501 18.46 -44.95 32.32
N LEU A 502 17.31 -45.39 31.79
CA LEU A 502 16.26 -44.48 31.28
C LEU A 502 15.61 -43.66 32.40
N GLU A 503 15.45 -44.21 33.62
CA GLU A 503 15.01 -43.47 34.81
C GLU A 503 15.99 -42.34 35.15
N GLN A 504 17.31 -42.60 35.11
CA GLN A 504 18.33 -41.58 35.34
C GLN A 504 18.32 -40.50 34.25
N ASP A 505 18.20 -40.87 32.98
CA ASP A 505 18.07 -39.91 31.87
C ASP A 505 16.81 -39.04 31.99
N ILE A 506 15.68 -39.63 32.40
CA ILE A 506 14.43 -38.89 32.67
C ILE A 506 14.61 -37.91 33.82
N VAL A 507 15.22 -38.33 34.94
CA VAL A 507 15.49 -37.44 36.09
C VAL A 507 16.42 -36.29 35.69
N ALA A 508 17.48 -36.55 34.93
CA ALA A 508 18.38 -35.52 34.43
C ALA A 508 17.66 -34.54 33.49
N LYS A 509 16.79 -35.03 32.60
CA LYS A 509 16.03 -34.20 31.66
C LYS A 509 14.93 -33.38 32.33
N VAL A 510 14.29 -33.90 33.38
CA VAL A 510 13.36 -33.15 34.24
C VAL A 510 14.10 -32.03 34.98
N ALA A 511 15.28 -32.30 35.54
CA ALA A 511 16.09 -31.26 36.19
C ALA A 511 16.52 -30.16 35.20
N SER A 512 16.85 -30.52 33.96
CA SER A 512 17.15 -29.55 32.89
C SER A 512 15.94 -28.67 32.54
N LEU A 513 14.75 -29.27 32.40
CA LEU A 513 13.51 -28.54 32.11
C LEU A 513 13.08 -27.62 33.27
N GLU A 514 13.30 -28.04 34.52
CA GLU A 514 13.00 -27.19 35.68
C GLU A 514 13.98 -26.00 35.79
N ALA A 515 15.24 -26.17 35.39
CA ALA A 515 16.20 -25.07 35.27
C ALA A 515 15.84 -24.10 34.14
N GLU A 516 15.53 -24.60 32.94
CA GLU A 516 15.07 -23.81 31.79
C GLU A 516 13.80 -23.02 32.12
N LYS A 517 12.88 -23.61 32.88
CA LYS A 517 11.68 -22.95 33.40
C LYS A 517 12.01 -21.82 34.38
N GLN A 518 12.95 -22.03 35.31
CA GLN A 518 13.40 -20.97 36.23
C GLN A 518 14.07 -19.81 35.49
N GLU A 519 14.84 -20.09 34.44
CA GLU A 519 15.42 -19.06 33.56
C GLU A 519 14.33 -18.30 32.80
N ASN A 520 13.34 -18.99 32.22
CA ASN A 520 12.19 -18.36 31.58
C ASN A 520 11.37 -17.48 32.55
N ASP A 521 11.15 -17.92 33.79
CA ASP A 521 10.46 -17.11 34.82
C ASP A 521 11.30 -15.89 35.25
N ALA A 522 12.64 -16.01 35.28
CA ALA A 522 13.54 -14.88 35.52
C ALA A 522 13.54 -13.86 34.36
N ILE A 523 13.56 -14.33 33.11
CA ILE A 523 13.44 -13.50 31.90
C ILE A 523 12.09 -12.77 31.90
N ARG A 524 10.99 -13.48 32.20
CA ARG A 524 9.64 -12.88 32.34
C ARG A 524 9.60 -11.78 33.40
N LYS A 525 10.22 -12.01 34.57
CA LYS A 525 10.34 -10.98 35.61
C LYS A 525 11.14 -9.76 35.12
N SER A 526 12.29 -9.98 34.49
CA SER A 526 13.12 -8.90 33.93
C SER A 526 12.37 -8.09 32.86
N LEU A 527 11.54 -8.75 32.03
CA LEU A 527 10.70 -8.09 31.04
C LEU A 527 9.61 -7.21 31.69
N VAL A 528 8.96 -7.66 32.76
CA VAL A 528 7.99 -6.83 33.51
C VAL A 528 8.69 -5.63 34.14
N GLU A 529 9.85 -5.80 34.78
CA GLU A 529 10.60 -4.67 35.34
C GLU A 529 11.13 -3.72 34.24
N ALA A 530 11.35 -4.19 33.01
CA ALA A 530 11.68 -3.33 31.87
C ALA A 530 10.45 -2.55 31.39
N GLN A 531 9.28 -3.19 31.35
CA GLN A 531 8.00 -2.56 31.03
C GLN A 531 7.66 -1.43 32.01
N GLU A 532 7.76 -1.69 33.32
CA GLU A 532 7.52 -0.69 34.38
C GLU A 532 8.46 0.53 34.27
N ARG A 533 9.74 0.30 33.93
CA ARG A 533 10.71 1.39 33.69
C ARG A 533 10.38 2.19 32.42
N ASN A 534 9.88 1.54 31.37
CA ASN A 534 9.41 2.22 30.16
C ASN A 534 8.15 3.06 30.44
N ASP A 535 7.19 2.54 31.22
CA ASP A 535 5.99 3.30 31.61
C ASP A 535 6.36 4.52 32.47
N GLU A 536 7.32 4.38 33.40
CA GLU A 536 7.83 5.52 34.18
C GLU A 536 8.56 6.55 33.30
N LEU A 537 9.27 6.11 32.26
CA LEU A 537 9.86 6.99 31.24
C LEU A 537 8.79 7.69 30.39
N PHE A 538 7.73 6.99 29.97
CA PHE A 538 6.61 7.59 29.23
C PHE A 538 5.89 8.67 30.04
N MET A 539 5.74 8.50 31.36
CA MET A 539 5.21 9.56 32.23
C MET A 539 6.17 10.76 32.32
N LYS A 540 7.48 10.53 32.44
CA LYS A 540 8.50 11.60 32.43
C LYS A 540 8.56 12.35 31.09
N ILE A 541 8.38 11.64 29.98
CA ILE A 541 8.26 12.23 28.63
C ILE A 541 7.02 13.12 28.57
N ARG A 542 5.84 12.61 28.95
CA ARG A 542 4.58 13.37 28.97
C ARG A 542 4.66 14.64 29.83
N ASP A 543 5.32 14.56 30.99
CA ASP A 543 5.60 15.70 31.87
C ASP A 543 6.55 16.73 31.23
N SER A 544 7.49 16.28 30.39
CA SER A 544 8.41 17.15 29.63
C SER A 544 7.72 17.79 28.42
N GLU A 545 6.86 17.05 27.72
CA GLU A 545 6.02 17.54 26.63
C GLU A 545 5.06 18.61 27.14
N TYR A 546 4.40 18.39 28.28
CA TYR A 546 3.52 19.37 28.90
C TYR A 546 4.26 20.68 29.26
N LYS A 547 5.49 20.58 29.79
CA LYS A 547 6.36 21.75 30.05
C LYS A 547 6.83 22.43 28.76
N ALA A 548 7.10 21.67 27.70
CA ALA A 548 7.43 22.20 26.39
C ALA A 548 6.26 22.97 25.77
N HIS A 549 5.02 22.47 25.88
CA HIS A 549 3.81 23.19 25.45
C HIS A 549 3.61 24.48 26.25
N GLN A 550 3.76 24.47 27.59
CA GLN A 550 3.70 25.70 28.38
C GLN A 550 4.77 26.73 27.97
N LEU A 551 5.99 26.29 27.66
CA LEU A 551 7.03 27.18 27.14
C LEU A 551 6.67 27.71 25.74
N GLN A 552 6.14 26.86 24.85
CA GLN A 552 5.71 27.24 23.52
C GLN A 552 4.59 28.29 23.56
N ASP A 553 3.58 28.13 24.43
CA ASP A 553 2.55 29.14 24.69
C ASP A 553 3.17 30.50 25.08
N THR A 554 4.16 30.51 25.99
CA THR A 554 4.83 31.76 26.39
C THR A 554 5.64 32.40 25.26
N VAL A 555 6.30 31.59 24.42
CA VAL A 555 7.03 32.07 23.24
C VAL A 555 6.06 32.66 22.21
N GLN A 556 4.95 31.96 21.92
CA GLN A 556 3.93 32.42 20.97
C GLN A 556 3.29 33.73 21.46
N LYS A 557 3.03 33.85 22.77
CA LYS A 557 2.50 35.08 23.39
C LYS A 557 3.46 36.26 23.33
N LEU A 558 4.77 36.02 23.48
CA LEU A 558 5.81 37.03 23.29
C LEU A 558 5.99 37.42 21.81
N GLN A 559 5.86 36.47 20.89
CA GLN A 559 5.87 36.73 19.45
C GLN A 559 4.68 37.61 19.03
N VAL A 560 3.47 37.35 19.54
CA VAL A 560 2.28 38.17 19.27
C VAL A 560 2.48 39.61 19.77
N ASP A 561 2.95 39.81 21.01
CA ASP A 561 3.25 41.15 21.56
C ASP A 561 4.33 41.88 20.74
N ALA A 562 5.39 41.19 20.32
CA ALA A 562 6.41 41.75 19.44
C ALA A 562 5.85 42.16 18.05
N ILE A 563 5.01 41.31 17.44
CA ILE A 563 4.35 41.59 16.16
C ILE A 563 3.39 42.79 16.28
N SER A 564 2.58 42.87 17.35
CA SER A 564 1.70 44.01 17.60
C SER A 564 2.49 45.33 17.74
N ARG A 565 3.60 45.33 18.48
CA ARG A 565 4.47 46.51 18.63
C ARG A 565 5.12 46.94 17.31
N LEU A 566 5.64 45.97 16.54
CA LEU A 566 6.20 46.25 15.21
C LEU A 566 5.13 46.78 14.24
N SER A 567 3.91 46.23 14.27
CA SER A 567 2.82 46.72 13.42
C SER A 567 2.38 48.14 13.79
N SER A 568 2.35 48.47 15.09
CA SER A 568 2.08 49.83 15.56
C SER A 568 3.14 50.82 15.07
N PHE A 569 4.42 50.46 15.19
CA PHE A 569 5.54 51.29 14.74
C PHE A 569 5.56 51.51 13.22
N VAL A 570 5.17 50.50 12.44
CA VAL A 570 5.03 50.64 10.98
C VAL A 570 3.91 51.61 10.60
N LEU A 571 2.75 51.54 11.27
CA LEU A 571 1.63 52.46 11.06
C LEU A 571 2.01 53.90 11.41
N GLU A 572 2.57 54.13 12.59
CA GLU A 572 3.01 55.46 13.06
C GLU A 572 4.06 56.08 12.12
N LYS A 573 5.01 55.27 11.63
CA LYS A 573 5.98 55.71 10.62
C LYS A 573 5.30 56.09 9.30
N GLN A 574 4.36 55.27 8.83
CA GLN A 574 3.64 55.47 7.58
C GLN A 574 2.75 56.73 7.61
N GLU A 575 2.10 57.03 8.74
CA GLU A 575 1.43 58.31 8.96
C GLU A 575 2.43 59.48 8.97
N SER A 576 3.59 59.34 9.64
CA SER A 576 4.61 60.39 9.65
C SER A 576 5.12 60.71 8.24
N ASP A 577 5.30 59.70 7.38
CA ASP A 577 5.82 59.87 6.03
C ASP A 577 4.72 60.39 5.07
N ALA A 578 3.45 60.04 5.29
CA ALA A 578 2.31 60.66 4.60
C ALA A 578 2.16 62.15 4.97
N VAL A 579 2.30 62.51 6.25
CA VAL A 579 2.27 63.91 6.72
C VAL A 579 3.45 64.72 6.16
N LYS A 580 4.67 64.14 6.11
CA LYS A 580 5.83 64.78 5.46
C LYS A 580 5.55 65.06 3.98
N LYS A 581 4.96 64.09 3.25
CA LYS A 581 4.60 64.28 1.83
C LYS A 581 3.54 65.37 1.65
N ALA A 582 2.49 65.36 2.46
CA ALA A 582 1.47 66.41 2.42
C ALA A 582 2.06 67.81 2.71
N LEU A 583 3.02 67.91 3.64
CA LEU A 583 3.73 69.13 3.95
C LEU A 583 4.62 69.61 2.79
N THR A 584 5.33 68.72 2.09
CA THR A 584 6.16 69.12 0.93
C THR A 584 5.31 69.55 -0.26
N GLU A 585 4.20 68.85 -0.54
CA GLU A 585 3.26 69.28 -1.58
C GLU A 585 2.58 70.63 -1.23
N ALA A 586 2.25 70.85 0.04
CA ALA A 586 1.70 72.14 0.51
C ALA A 586 2.71 73.28 0.35
N ARG A 587 3.99 73.05 0.66
CA ARG A 587 5.08 74.03 0.44
C ARG A 587 5.25 74.37 -1.04
N GLY A 588 5.32 73.38 -1.92
CA GLY A 588 5.42 73.59 -3.37
C GLY A 588 4.27 74.44 -3.93
N ARG A 589 3.02 74.12 -3.56
CA ARG A 589 1.84 74.94 -3.92
C ARG A 589 1.92 76.37 -3.40
N ASN A 590 2.52 76.58 -2.22
CA ASN A 590 2.69 77.91 -1.64
C ASN A 590 3.80 78.72 -2.34
N GLU A 591 4.90 78.08 -2.74
CA GLU A 591 5.97 78.68 -3.55
C GLU A 591 5.46 79.06 -4.95
N ASP A 592 4.62 78.24 -5.58
CA ASP A 592 3.98 78.56 -6.87
C ASP A 592 2.99 79.73 -6.74
N LEU A 593 2.29 79.85 -5.61
CA LEU A 593 1.45 81.02 -5.32
C LEU A 593 2.27 82.28 -5.05
N ILE A 594 3.43 82.17 -4.39
CA ILE A 594 4.37 83.30 -4.20
C ILE A 594 4.89 83.78 -5.55
N ARG A 595 5.44 82.89 -6.38
CA ARG A 595 5.89 83.20 -7.75
C ARG A 595 4.78 83.86 -8.57
N ARG A 596 3.54 83.37 -8.47
CA ARG A 596 2.38 83.92 -9.18
C ARG A 596 1.97 85.31 -8.69
N ASN A 597 2.21 85.64 -7.43
CA ASN A 597 1.98 86.97 -6.87
C ASN A 597 3.10 87.95 -7.26
N GLU A 598 4.35 87.50 -7.32
CA GLU A 598 5.49 88.26 -7.85
C GLU A 598 5.25 88.61 -9.34
N ASP A 599 4.86 87.61 -10.16
CA ASP A 599 4.39 87.74 -11.55
C ASP A 599 3.27 88.79 -11.74
N LEU A 600 2.45 89.03 -10.71
CA LEU A 600 1.35 90.00 -10.71
C LEU A 600 1.79 91.38 -10.20
N LEU A 601 2.75 91.45 -9.29
CA LEU A 601 3.37 92.71 -8.85
C LEU A 601 4.15 93.35 -9.99
N ASP A 602 5.03 92.61 -10.68
CA ASP A 602 5.77 93.10 -11.84
C ASP A 602 4.85 93.67 -12.93
N ARG A 603 3.70 93.01 -13.17
CA ARG A 603 2.68 93.47 -14.13
C ARG A 603 1.93 94.70 -13.64
N ASN A 604 1.72 94.85 -12.33
CA ASN A 604 1.13 96.06 -11.77
C ASN A 604 2.11 97.23 -11.87
N ASP A 605 3.40 97.04 -11.61
CA ASP A 605 4.43 98.08 -11.78
C ASP A 605 4.58 98.50 -13.25
N ASP A 606 4.48 97.56 -14.20
CA ASP A 606 4.42 97.87 -15.64
C ASP A 606 3.11 98.51 -16.11
N LEU A 607 2.02 98.40 -15.34
CA LEU A 607 0.80 99.15 -15.55
C LEU A 607 0.88 100.55 -14.90
N ILE A 608 1.53 100.68 -13.75
CA ILE A 608 1.81 101.96 -13.09
C ILE A 608 2.68 102.84 -14.00
N LYS A 609 3.79 102.33 -14.54
CA LYS A 609 4.63 103.06 -15.52
C LYS A 609 3.81 103.54 -16.73
N LYS A 610 2.90 102.72 -17.25
CA LYS A 610 2.00 103.12 -18.36
C LYS A 610 0.98 104.17 -17.96
N ILE A 611 0.53 104.18 -16.70
CA ILE A 611 -0.32 105.24 -16.15
C ILE A 611 0.48 106.54 -16.00
N GLU A 612 1.75 106.48 -15.57
CA GLU A 612 2.67 107.62 -15.50
C GLU A 612 2.98 108.19 -16.90
N GLU A 613 3.29 107.34 -17.88
CA GLU A 613 3.43 107.72 -19.30
C GLU A 613 2.15 108.39 -19.83
N LEU A 614 0.97 107.83 -19.53
CA LEU A 614 -0.31 108.41 -19.93
C LEU A 614 -0.55 109.77 -19.24
N GLN A 615 -0.22 109.91 -17.95
CA GLN A 615 -0.29 111.19 -17.23
C GLN A 615 0.64 112.24 -17.86
N GLU A 616 1.87 111.87 -18.24
CA GLU A 616 2.74 112.75 -19.02
C GLU A 616 2.12 113.17 -20.36
N THR A 617 1.48 112.25 -21.10
CA THR A 617 0.81 112.61 -22.37
C THR A 617 -0.39 113.51 -22.14
N ILE A 618 -1.17 113.31 -21.07
CA ILE A 618 -2.28 114.18 -20.67
C ILE A 618 -1.75 115.57 -20.34
N GLN A 619 -0.73 115.68 -19.49
CA GLN A 619 -0.14 116.97 -19.10
C GLN A 619 0.45 117.73 -20.31
N LYS A 620 1.04 117.00 -21.27
CA LYS A 620 1.49 117.54 -22.57
C LYS A 620 0.34 117.97 -23.49
N LEU A 621 -0.84 117.34 -23.38
CA LEU A 621 -2.05 117.74 -24.10
C LEU A 621 -2.78 118.92 -23.43
N GLU A 622 -2.81 118.98 -22.10
CA GLU A 622 -3.31 120.11 -21.32
C GLU A 622 -2.49 121.37 -21.60
N GLY A 623 -1.16 121.28 -21.60
CA GLY A 623 -0.28 122.39 -21.99
C GLY A 623 -0.52 122.87 -23.43
N LYS A 624 -0.75 121.94 -24.37
CA LYS A 624 -1.15 122.29 -25.75
C LYS A 624 -2.54 122.94 -25.79
N SER A 625 -3.49 122.46 -25.00
CA SER A 625 -4.85 122.99 -24.94
C SER A 625 -4.87 124.39 -24.34
N SER A 626 -4.07 124.66 -23.29
CA SER A 626 -3.90 126.00 -22.73
C SER A 626 -3.27 126.97 -23.72
N ASN A 627 -2.29 126.53 -24.52
CA ASN A 627 -1.71 127.35 -25.59
C ASN A 627 -2.74 127.67 -26.69
N LEU A 628 -3.51 126.67 -27.13
CA LEU A 628 -4.60 126.85 -28.10
C LEU A 628 -5.74 127.73 -27.56
N GLU A 629 -6.02 127.69 -26.26
CA GLU A 629 -7.00 128.57 -25.63
C GLU A 629 -6.49 130.01 -25.52
N ALA A 630 -5.21 130.24 -25.22
CA ALA A 630 -4.59 131.57 -25.28
C ALA A 630 -4.59 132.14 -26.71
N GLU A 631 -4.34 131.30 -27.72
CA GLU A 631 -4.48 131.65 -29.14
C GLU A 631 -5.96 132.00 -29.47
N ASN A 632 -6.92 131.22 -28.97
CA ASN A 632 -8.36 131.50 -29.14
C ASN A 632 -8.78 132.83 -28.48
N GLN A 633 -8.26 133.15 -27.30
CA GLN A 633 -8.48 134.43 -26.63
C GLN A 633 -7.87 135.59 -27.42
N THR A 634 -6.69 135.41 -28.01
CA THR A 634 -6.04 136.40 -28.88
C THR A 634 -6.86 136.66 -30.14
N LEU A 635 -7.34 135.59 -30.80
CA LEU A 635 -8.26 135.68 -31.95
C LEU A 635 -9.59 136.35 -31.60
N ARG A 636 -10.12 136.12 -30.39
CA ARG A 636 -11.33 136.81 -29.89
C ARG A 636 -11.08 138.30 -29.64
N GLN A 637 -9.93 138.70 -29.10
CA GLN A 637 -9.59 140.12 -28.93
C GLN A 637 -9.51 140.86 -30.27
N HIS A 638 -9.01 140.22 -31.34
CA HIS A 638 -9.01 140.77 -32.70
C HIS A 638 -10.41 140.97 -33.32
N SER A 639 -11.48 140.44 -32.71
CA SER A 639 -12.85 140.47 -33.24
C SER A 639 -13.75 141.57 -32.64
N ILE A 640 -13.28 142.32 -31.62
CA ILE A 640 -14.12 143.24 -30.82
C ILE A 640 -14.08 144.69 -31.37
N VAL A 641 -14.05 144.85 -32.71
CA VAL A 641 -14.15 146.16 -33.38
C VAL A 641 -15.25 146.15 -34.45
N SER A 642 -16.48 145.82 -34.07
CA SER A 642 -17.74 146.21 -34.77
C SER A 642 -19.00 145.86 -33.96
N THR A 643 -19.82 146.87 -33.64
CA THR A 643 -21.15 146.81 -32.98
C THR A 643 -21.97 148.01 -33.50
N PRO A 644 -23.32 147.98 -33.65
CA PRO A 644 -24.35 147.45 -32.72
C PRO A 644 -25.31 146.42 -33.37
N SER A 645 -26.14 145.60 -32.70
CA SER A 645 -26.98 145.69 -31.48
C SER A 645 -28.35 146.40 -31.62
N THR A 646 -29.44 145.63 -31.79
CA THR A 646 -30.72 145.79 -31.04
C THR A 646 -31.73 144.65 -31.26
N ALA A 647 -32.33 144.13 -30.17
CA ALA A 647 -33.76 143.72 -29.98
C ALA A 647 -34.42 142.62 -30.89
N LYS A 648 -35.35 141.75 -30.43
CA LYS A 648 -36.00 141.50 -29.11
C LYS A 648 -36.83 140.17 -29.09
N SER A 649 -36.86 139.45 -27.96
CA SER A 649 -37.87 138.41 -27.54
C SER A 649 -37.87 137.05 -28.31
N GLN A 650 -38.38 135.91 -27.80
CA GLN A 650 -39.01 135.55 -26.50
C GLN A 650 -39.01 134.00 -26.25
N ALA A 651 -38.76 133.54 -25.00
CA ALA A 651 -39.09 132.20 -24.42
C ALA A 651 -38.50 130.92 -25.10
N SER A 652 -38.39 129.72 -24.51
CA SER A 652 -38.74 129.17 -23.17
C SER A 652 -37.77 128.02 -22.77
N TYR A 653 -37.51 127.87 -21.46
CA TYR A 653 -37.03 126.67 -20.72
C TYR A 653 -36.15 125.59 -21.37
N SER A 654 -34.91 125.45 -20.85
CA SER A 654 -34.34 124.15 -20.45
C SER A 654 -33.26 124.34 -19.35
N LYS A 655 -33.13 123.34 -18.46
CA LYS A 655 -32.04 123.18 -17.48
C LYS A 655 -30.84 122.51 -18.19
N ILE A 656 -29.59 122.52 -17.71
CA ILE A 656 -29.05 122.31 -16.35
C ILE A 656 -27.93 123.31 -16.02
N SER A 657 -27.66 123.49 -14.72
CA SER A 657 -26.79 124.54 -14.18
C SER A 657 -25.76 124.02 -13.17
N MET A 658 -24.66 124.76 -13.06
CA MET A 658 -23.74 124.84 -11.90
C MET A 658 -22.96 123.58 -11.51
N ILE A 659 -21.69 123.58 -11.95
CA ILE A 659 -20.55 123.02 -11.20
C ILE A 659 -20.57 123.61 -9.78
N HIS A 660 -20.29 122.78 -8.77
CA HIS A 660 -19.99 123.27 -7.43
C HIS A 660 -18.88 122.45 -6.74
N ARG A 661 -18.14 123.14 -5.89
CA ARG A 661 -16.89 122.78 -5.19
C ARG A 661 -16.65 121.30 -4.80
N SER A 662 -15.40 120.90 -5.02
CA SER A 662 -14.60 119.91 -4.27
C SER A 662 -14.88 119.77 -2.77
N GLN A 663 -14.83 118.54 -2.24
CA GLN A 663 -14.06 118.18 -1.04
C GLN A 663 -13.69 116.67 -1.01
N GLU A 664 -12.91 116.24 -0.03
CA GLU A 664 -12.15 114.97 0.09
C GLU A 664 -12.91 113.80 0.79
N ASN A 665 -12.27 112.62 0.76
CA ASN A 665 -12.32 111.53 1.76
C ASN A 665 -13.52 110.54 1.81
N GLY A 666 -13.23 109.30 2.27
CA GLY A 666 -14.16 108.17 2.47
C GLY A 666 -14.26 107.24 1.24
N HIS A 667 -13.73 106.00 1.17
CA HIS A 667 -13.44 104.93 2.14
C HIS A 667 -14.69 104.16 2.63
N ILE A 668 -14.58 102.81 2.70
CA ILE A 668 -15.45 101.81 3.38
C ILE A 668 -16.51 101.04 2.54
N LEU A 669 -16.18 99.76 2.29
CA LEU A 669 -16.99 98.52 2.16
C LEU A 669 -17.83 98.14 0.91
N ASN A 670 -17.60 96.87 0.53
CA ASN A 670 -18.52 95.87 -0.05
C ASN A 670 -19.33 96.20 -1.32
N GLY A 671 -18.65 96.15 -2.47
CA GLY A 671 -19.27 95.72 -3.73
C GLY A 671 -19.18 94.20 -3.90
N ASN A 672 -20.32 93.51 -3.83
CA ASN A 672 -20.48 92.13 -4.32
C ASN A 672 -21.10 92.18 -5.73
N VAL A 673 -20.84 91.17 -6.58
CA VAL A 673 -21.35 91.00 -7.98
C VAL A 673 -21.03 92.15 -8.98
N PRO A 674 -21.20 91.99 -10.31
CA PRO A 674 -21.08 90.79 -11.15
C PRO A 674 -20.16 90.98 -12.39
N TYR A 675 -19.72 89.87 -13.01
CA TYR A 675 -19.43 89.76 -14.45
C TYR A 675 -19.96 88.37 -14.89
N ALA A 676 -20.64 88.17 -16.02
CA ALA A 676 -21.08 89.12 -17.04
C ALA A 676 -22.39 88.65 -17.72
N GLU A 677 -23.13 89.59 -18.32
CA GLU A 677 -24.05 89.28 -19.43
C GLU A 677 -23.21 89.00 -20.71
N MET A 678 -23.75 88.41 -21.78
CA MET A 678 -24.57 89.19 -22.73
C MET A 678 -25.54 88.32 -23.55
N ARG A 679 -26.72 88.88 -23.85
CA ARG A 679 -27.73 88.34 -24.78
C ARG A 679 -28.17 89.43 -25.77
N SER A 680 -28.26 89.09 -27.06
CA SER A 680 -29.29 89.58 -28.01
C SER A 680 -29.15 88.73 -29.29
N SER A 681 -30.16 88.17 -29.97
CA SER A 681 -31.61 88.39 -30.12
C SER A 681 -32.00 89.23 -31.35
N PHE A 682 -33.03 88.73 -32.06
CA PHE A 682 -33.69 89.23 -33.29
C PHE A 682 -32.97 89.08 -34.65
N GLY A 683 -33.77 88.87 -35.70
CA GLY A 683 -33.44 88.95 -37.15
C GLY A 683 -34.36 89.99 -37.84
N PRO A 684 -34.63 89.96 -39.17
CA PRO A 684 -34.48 88.82 -40.11
C PRO A 684 -33.93 89.12 -41.54
N ALA A 685 -33.71 88.05 -42.30
CA ALA A 685 -33.91 87.90 -43.77
C ALA A 685 -33.04 88.63 -44.84
N GLU A 686 -32.98 87.98 -46.03
CA GLU A 686 -32.51 88.41 -47.38
C GLU A 686 -31.05 88.90 -47.53
N THR A 687 -30.16 88.22 -48.28
CA THR A 687 -30.30 87.89 -49.71
C THR A 687 -29.43 86.70 -50.18
N ARG A 688 -29.79 86.11 -51.33
CA ARG A 688 -29.06 85.11 -52.16
C ARG A 688 -28.20 85.83 -53.25
N PRO A 689 -27.34 85.21 -54.10
CA PRO A 689 -27.40 83.81 -54.62
C PRO A 689 -26.08 83.03 -54.95
N TYR A 690 -26.21 81.69 -55.11
CA TYR A 690 -25.45 80.78 -56.02
C TYR A 690 -23.92 80.58 -55.80
N MET A 691 -23.25 79.49 -56.22
CA MET A 691 -23.61 78.33 -57.06
C MET A 691 -22.97 77.01 -56.54
N GLY A 692 -23.40 75.84 -57.04
CA GLY A 692 -23.04 74.46 -56.60
C GLY A 692 -21.55 74.08 -56.45
N SER A 693 -21.20 72.97 -55.78
CA SER A 693 -21.65 71.60 -56.09
C SER A 693 -21.47 70.58 -54.94
N ALA A 694 -22.07 69.39 -55.11
CA ALA A 694 -21.91 68.14 -54.34
C ALA A 694 -21.50 67.01 -55.34
N PRO A 695 -21.38 65.68 -55.01
CA PRO A 695 -21.58 64.91 -53.77
C PRO A 695 -20.24 64.20 -53.33
N ASP A 696 -20.09 63.16 -52.50
CA ASP A 696 -20.86 61.96 -52.05
C ASP A 696 -20.94 61.86 -50.50
N LEU A 697 -21.97 61.30 -49.83
CA LEU A 697 -22.62 59.95 -49.87
C LEU A 697 -21.68 58.84 -49.32
N THR A 698 -22.07 57.93 -48.40
CA THR A 698 -23.38 57.41 -47.89
C THR A 698 -23.35 57.33 -46.32
N ILE A 699 -24.43 57.48 -45.51
CA ILE A 699 -25.74 56.76 -45.36
C ILE A 699 -25.54 55.31 -44.83
N HIS A 700 -26.21 54.74 -43.82
CA HIS A 700 -27.13 55.09 -42.69
C HIS A 700 -26.86 54.00 -41.59
N ARG A 701 -27.02 54.10 -40.26
CA ARG A 701 -27.97 54.73 -39.30
C ARG A 701 -29.32 53.99 -39.14
N ASP A 702 -29.69 53.78 -37.86
CA ASP A 702 -31.00 53.54 -37.20
C ASP A 702 -31.01 52.25 -36.32
N TYR A 703 -31.11 52.34 -34.98
CA TYR A 703 -32.29 52.54 -34.08
C TYR A 703 -33.24 51.33 -34.01
N ASP A 704 -33.90 50.99 -32.90
CA ASP A 704 -33.85 51.50 -31.50
C ASP A 704 -33.49 50.33 -30.53
N THR A 705 -33.88 50.13 -29.26
CA THR A 705 -34.84 50.72 -28.30
C THR A 705 -34.28 50.60 -26.87
N GLY A 706 -34.77 51.37 -25.89
CA GLY A 706 -34.33 51.28 -24.48
C GLY A 706 -35.45 51.35 -23.45
N GLU A 707 -35.18 50.90 -22.22
CA GLU A 707 -36.01 51.18 -21.04
C GLU A 707 -35.15 51.18 -19.77
N LYS A 708 -35.32 52.18 -18.90
CA LYS A 708 -34.48 52.37 -17.70
C LYS A 708 -35.24 53.11 -16.60
N MET A 709 -35.77 52.41 -15.59
CA MET A 709 -36.21 53.07 -14.37
C MET A 709 -36.20 52.18 -13.11
N GLN A 710 -35.99 52.83 -11.97
CA GLN A 710 -36.61 52.48 -10.68
C GLN A 710 -36.10 51.26 -9.89
N ARG A 711 -34.83 51.33 -9.42
CA ARG A 711 -34.56 51.54 -7.98
C ARG A 711 -33.08 51.81 -7.67
N VAL A 712 -32.73 53.09 -7.65
CA VAL A 712 -31.66 53.62 -6.78
C VAL A 712 -32.35 54.53 -5.78
N LEU A 713 -32.26 54.21 -4.48
CA LEU A 713 -32.41 55.11 -3.32
C LEU A 713 -32.31 54.28 -2.02
N LEU A 714 -31.46 54.75 -1.09
CA LEU A 714 -31.11 54.24 0.26
C LEU A 714 -29.76 53.48 0.35
N SER A 715 -29.01 53.77 1.44
CA SER A 715 -27.56 53.55 1.65
C SER A 715 -26.69 54.13 0.51
N GLU A 716 -26.06 55.30 0.62
CA GLU A 716 -25.09 55.80 1.62
C GLU A 716 -23.84 54.91 1.73
N GLY A 717 -22.66 55.50 1.51
CA GLY A 717 -21.51 54.78 0.95
C GLY A 717 -20.26 54.71 1.82
N TYR A 718 -19.82 53.48 2.08
CA TYR A 718 -18.47 53.13 2.58
C TYR A 718 -18.11 51.68 2.14
N GLN A 719 -17.91 51.39 0.85
CA GLN A 719 -17.72 49.99 0.42
C GLN A 719 -16.88 49.67 -0.84
N HIS A 720 -16.38 50.64 -1.61
CA HIS A 720 -15.82 50.35 -2.94
C HIS A 720 -14.35 49.90 -3.01
N GLN A 721 -13.61 49.84 -1.91
CA GLN A 721 -12.19 49.41 -1.89
C GLN A 721 -11.96 48.04 -1.22
N GLN A 722 -12.78 47.65 -0.24
CA GLN A 722 -12.52 46.51 0.65
C GLN A 722 -12.31 45.16 -0.06
N PRO A 723 -13.13 44.76 -1.07
CA PRO A 723 -13.01 43.44 -1.70
C PRO A 723 -11.67 43.15 -2.40
N GLN A 724 -10.92 44.19 -2.82
CA GLN A 724 -9.59 43.99 -3.41
C GLN A 724 -8.52 43.69 -2.35
N ASP A 725 -8.66 44.22 -1.14
CA ASP A 725 -7.66 44.03 -0.09
C ASP A 725 -7.85 42.68 0.61
N ASP A 726 -9.10 42.22 0.74
CA ASP A 726 -9.44 40.85 1.14
C ASP A 726 -8.81 39.81 0.17
N GLN A 727 -8.92 40.05 -1.14
CA GLN A 727 -8.30 39.21 -2.17
C GLN A 727 -6.75 39.19 -2.06
N LYS A 728 -6.12 40.36 -1.86
CA LYS A 728 -4.65 40.45 -1.67
C LYS A 728 -4.20 39.72 -0.42
N LEU A 729 -4.97 39.81 0.67
CA LEU A 729 -4.65 39.12 1.92
C LEU A 729 -4.73 37.60 1.74
N LEU A 730 -5.78 37.07 1.09
CA LEU A 730 -5.87 35.66 0.74
C LEU A 730 -4.64 35.20 -0.07
N LEU A 731 -4.29 35.94 -1.14
CA LEU A 731 -3.14 35.61 -2.00
C LEU A 731 -1.81 35.55 -1.21
N LYS A 732 -1.64 36.39 -0.19
CA LYS A 732 -0.48 36.37 0.71
C LYS A 732 -0.48 35.14 1.64
N TYR A 733 -1.62 34.61 2.06
CA TYR A 733 -1.68 33.41 2.90
C TYR A 733 -1.55 32.12 2.10
N ILE A 734 -2.22 31.99 0.94
CA ILE A 734 -2.18 30.74 0.14
C ILE A 734 -0.82 30.49 -0.53
N THR A 735 0.06 31.49 -0.59
CA THR A 735 1.45 31.35 -1.04
C THR A 735 2.38 30.80 0.06
N GLN A 736 1.86 30.54 1.27
CA GLN A 736 2.57 29.94 2.40
C GLN A 736 2.08 28.50 2.65
N HIS A 737 2.90 27.69 3.31
CA HIS A 737 2.55 26.33 3.71
C HIS A 737 1.68 26.36 4.98
N LEU A 738 0.35 26.46 4.83
CA LEU A 738 -0.61 26.59 5.94
C LEU A 738 -0.89 25.29 6.72
N GLY A 739 -0.39 24.14 6.23
CA GLY A 739 -0.56 22.85 6.89
C GLY A 739 -1.99 22.29 6.85
N PHE A 740 -2.36 21.54 7.89
CA PHE A 740 -3.56 20.70 7.95
C PHE A 740 -4.31 20.88 9.27
N SER A 741 -5.63 20.87 9.20
CA SER A 741 -6.54 20.79 10.36
C SER A 741 -7.05 19.36 10.44
N GLY A 742 -6.53 18.56 11.38
CA GLY A 742 -6.66 17.11 11.33
C GLY A 742 -6.06 16.56 10.02
N ASN A 743 -6.86 15.85 9.24
CA ASN A 743 -6.47 15.33 7.92
C ASN A 743 -6.85 16.25 6.74
N LYS A 744 -7.34 17.48 6.98
CA LYS A 744 -7.88 18.37 5.95
C LYS A 744 -6.91 19.55 5.66
N PRO A 745 -6.50 19.79 4.41
CA PRO A 745 -5.54 20.85 4.09
C PRO A 745 -6.15 22.26 4.23
N VAL A 746 -5.50 23.13 5.02
CA VAL A 746 -6.07 24.43 5.44
C VAL A 746 -6.23 25.40 4.27
N ALA A 747 -5.27 25.48 3.35
CA ALA A 747 -5.35 26.42 2.24
C ALA A 747 -6.49 26.09 1.26
N ALA A 748 -6.77 24.81 1.00
CA ALA A 748 -7.94 24.38 0.22
C ALA A 748 -9.27 24.81 0.85
N LEU A 749 -9.43 24.58 2.16
CA LEU A 749 -10.62 25.02 2.91
C LEU A 749 -10.77 26.56 2.86
N LEU A 750 -9.68 27.30 3.08
CA LEU A 750 -9.66 28.76 3.08
C LEU A 750 -10.03 29.35 1.70
N ILE A 751 -9.48 28.79 0.62
CA ILE A 751 -9.82 29.17 -0.76
C ILE A 751 -11.30 28.89 -1.05
N TYR A 752 -11.78 27.69 -0.70
CA TYR A 752 -13.16 27.29 -0.94
C TYR A 752 -14.16 28.20 -0.20
N GLN A 753 -13.94 28.45 1.09
CA GLN A 753 -14.80 29.33 1.90
C GLN A 753 -14.78 30.79 1.40
N TYR A 754 -13.64 31.30 0.95
CA TYR A 754 -13.57 32.62 0.32
C TYR A 754 -14.35 32.69 -1.01
N LEU A 755 -14.27 31.65 -1.85
CA LEU A 755 -14.99 31.59 -3.12
C LEU A 755 -16.52 31.47 -2.93
N LEU A 756 -16.96 30.76 -1.87
CA LEU A 756 -18.36 30.78 -1.41
C LEU A 756 -18.78 32.18 -0.94
N HIS A 757 -18.02 32.79 -0.02
CA HIS A 757 -18.34 34.08 0.59
C HIS A 757 -18.45 35.21 -0.44
N SER A 758 -17.51 35.26 -1.39
CA SER A 758 -17.50 36.19 -2.53
C SER A 758 -18.54 35.87 -3.63
N ARG A 759 -19.28 34.75 -3.50
CA ARG A 759 -20.18 34.17 -4.52
C ARG A 759 -19.52 33.99 -5.91
N SER A 760 -18.20 33.82 -5.96
CA SER A 760 -17.42 33.83 -7.20
C SER A 760 -17.88 32.79 -8.24
N PHE A 761 -18.55 31.72 -7.80
CA PHE A 761 -19.11 30.68 -8.67
C PHE A 761 -20.30 31.12 -9.53
N GLU A 762 -21.10 32.09 -9.07
CA GLU A 762 -22.33 32.55 -9.75
C GLU A 762 -22.04 33.64 -10.80
N VAL A 763 -20.82 34.19 -10.85
CA VAL A 763 -20.46 35.37 -11.63
C VAL A 763 -20.01 35.00 -13.04
N THR A 764 -20.53 35.71 -14.05
CA THR A 764 -20.22 35.44 -15.47
C THR A 764 -18.84 35.92 -15.92
N LYS A 765 -18.20 36.83 -15.17
CA LYS A 765 -16.82 37.30 -15.36
C LYS A 765 -16.17 37.61 -14.01
N THR A 766 -15.07 36.96 -13.69
CA THR A 766 -14.26 37.25 -12.49
C THR A 766 -12.80 36.88 -12.75
N GLY A 767 -11.86 37.71 -12.32
CA GLY A 767 -10.41 37.42 -12.36
C GLY A 767 -9.87 36.81 -11.06
N VAL A 768 -10.75 36.49 -10.10
CA VAL A 768 -10.38 35.88 -8.81
C VAL A 768 -9.78 34.49 -9.02
N PHE A 769 -10.38 33.69 -9.93
CA PHE A 769 -9.89 32.35 -10.27
C PHE A 769 -8.47 32.41 -10.86
N ASP A 770 -8.22 33.28 -11.85
CA ASP A 770 -6.90 33.47 -12.44
C ASP A 770 -5.85 33.89 -11.40
N SER A 771 -6.23 34.80 -10.49
CA SER A 771 -5.36 35.30 -9.42
C SER A 771 -4.97 34.21 -8.42
N ILE A 772 -5.92 33.35 -8.04
CA ILE A 772 -5.68 32.21 -7.15
C ILE A 772 -4.84 31.15 -7.88
N LEU A 773 -5.16 30.83 -9.13
CA LEU A 773 -4.41 29.86 -9.93
C LEU A 773 -2.96 30.32 -10.17
N GLN A 774 -2.72 31.62 -10.40
CA GLN A 774 -1.38 32.19 -10.51
C GLN A 774 -0.60 32.07 -9.20
N ALA A 775 -1.24 32.35 -8.06
CA ALA A 775 -0.61 32.23 -6.74
C ALA A 775 -0.25 30.77 -6.40
N ILE A 776 -1.14 29.82 -6.68
CA ILE A 776 -0.89 28.38 -6.51
C ILE A 776 0.27 27.92 -7.41
N ASN A 777 0.26 28.25 -8.71
CA ASN A 777 1.37 27.89 -9.60
C ASN A 777 2.70 28.49 -9.12
N SER A 778 2.69 29.77 -8.71
CA SER A 778 3.89 30.45 -8.18
C SER A 778 4.45 29.74 -6.94
N ALA A 779 3.58 29.29 -6.02
CA ALA A 779 4.00 28.55 -4.83
C ALA A 779 4.46 27.11 -5.16
N THR A 780 3.83 26.46 -6.15
CA THR A 780 4.20 25.11 -6.62
C THR A 780 5.55 25.11 -7.35
N GLU A 781 5.86 26.18 -8.09
CA GLU A 781 7.09 26.30 -8.87
C GLU A 781 8.25 26.87 -8.03
N ALA A 782 7.99 27.74 -7.05
CA ALA A 782 9.01 28.23 -6.12
C ALA A 782 9.49 27.17 -5.10
N GLN A 783 8.63 26.21 -4.73
CA GLN A 783 8.95 25.15 -3.77
C GLN A 783 8.97 23.79 -4.48
N TYR A 784 9.94 23.62 -5.38
CA TYR A 784 10.10 22.41 -6.20
C TYR A 784 10.66 21.20 -5.44
N ASP A 785 10.49 21.12 -4.13
CA ASP A 785 10.80 19.94 -3.31
C ASP A 785 9.63 18.95 -3.30
N THR A 786 9.87 17.70 -2.91
CA THR A 786 8.83 16.65 -2.99
C THR A 786 7.77 16.76 -1.88
N ARG A 787 8.07 17.42 -0.75
CA ARG A 787 7.11 17.63 0.35
C ARG A 787 6.09 18.70 -0.03
N SER A 788 6.54 19.81 -0.60
CA SER A 788 5.66 20.90 -1.06
C SER A 788 4.78 20.45 -2.22
N LEU A 789 5.29 19.63 -3.15
CA LEU A 789 4.45 18.99 -4.17
C LEU A 789 3.38 18.07 -3.56
N ALA A 790 3.71 17.28 -2.52
CA ALA A 790 2.73 16.44 -1.84
C ALA A 790 1.66 17.27 -1.10
N TYR A 791 2.05 18.32 -0.38
CA TYR A 791 1.13 19.29 0.23
C TYR A 791 0.19 19.93 -0.82
N TRP A 792 0.73 20.36 -1.96
CA TRP A 792 -0.07 20.94 -3.03
C TRP A 792 -1.01 19.92 -3.68
N LEU A 793 -0.59 18.67 -3.89
CA LEU A 793 -1.44 17.60 -4.41
C LEU A 793 -2.67 17.37 -3.52
N SER A 794 -2.50 17.37 -2.19
CA SER A 794 -3.61 17.24 -1.23
C SER A 794 -4.55 18.44 -1.26
N ASN A 795 -4.00 19.66 -1.32
CA ASN A 795 -4.77 20.90 -1.41
C ASN A 795 -5.62 20.95 -2.69
N LEU A 796 -5.00 20.70 -3.84
CA LEU A 796 -5.64 20.70 -5.14
C LEU A 796 -6.74 19.63 -5.24
N SER A 797 -6.45 18.41 -4.78
CA SER A 797 -7.42 17.32 -4.73
C SER A 797 -8.64 17.68 -3.88
N THR A 798 -8.40 18.21 -2.67
CA THR A 798 -9.48 18.61 -1.76
C THR A 798 -10.32 19.74 -2.35
N LEU A 799 -9.69 20.78 -2.91
CA LEU A 799 -10.40 21.89 -3.53
C LEU A 799 -11.24 21.43 -4.73
N SER A 800 -10.69 20.62 -5.63
CA SER A 800 -11.42 20.09 -6.80
C SER A 800 -12.62 19.22 -6.42
N VAL A 801 -12.51 18.40 -5.36
CA VAL A 801 -13.64 17.60 -4.85
C VAL A 801 -14.71 18.47 -4.21
N LEU A 802 -14.35 19.47 -3.40
CA LEU A 802 -15.30 20.44 -2.82
C LEU A 802 -16.05 21.20 -3.93
N LEU A 803 -15.35 21.66 -4.97
CA LEU A 803 -15.98 22.29 -6.14
C LEU A 803 -16.90 21.33 -6.89
N GLN A 804 -16.48 20.08 -7.12
CA GLN A 804 -17.29 19.08 -7.82
C GLN A 804 -18.61 18.79 -7.11
N ARG A 805 -18.61 18.66 -5.78
CA ARG A 805 -19.82 18.37 -4.99
C ARG A 805 -20.72 19.60 -4.83
N SER A 806 -20.12 20.80 -4.77
CA SER A 806 -20.85 22.07 -4.69
C SER A 806 -21.60 22.43 -5.97
N PHE A 807 -21.06 22.05 -7.14
CA PHE A 807 -21.64 22.42 -8.43
C PHE A 807 -22.83 21.52 -8.77
N ARG A 808 -23.91 22.12 -9.27
CA ARG A 808 -25.16 21.41 -9.57
C ARG A 808 -25.01 20.43 -10.74
N THR A 809 -24.82 19.15 -10.43
CA THR A 809 -24.83 18.08 -11.44
C THR A 809 -26.19 18.01 -12.13
N ALA A 810 -26.24 18.39 -13.41
CA ALA A 810 -27.42 18.13 -14.23
C ALA A 810 -27.62 16.60 -14.33
N ARG A 811 -28.74 16.09 -13.79
CA ARG A 811 -29.10 14.67 -13.87
C ARG A 811 -29.43 14.30 -15.32
N THR A 812 -28.41 13.93 -16.08
CA THR A 812 -28.56 13.25 -17.37
C THR A 812 -29.20 11.89 -17.14
N ALA A 813 -30.49 11.79 -17.44
CA ALA A 813 -31.15 10.49 -17.57
C ALA A 813 -30.43 9.65 -18.65
N ALA A 814 -30.44 8.33 -18.48
CA ALA A 814 -29.67 7.43 -19.34
C ALA A 814 -30.23 7.40 -20.78
N SER A 815 -29.51 8.04 -21.70
CA SER A 815 -29.67 7.87 -23.15
C SER A 815 -28.32 8.04 -23.85
N VAL A 816 -27.90 7.04 -24.63
CA VAL A 816 -26.65 7.06 -25.40
C VAL A 816 -26.79 7.94 -26.66
N PRO A 817 -25.86 8.86 -26.94
CA PRO A 817 -25.64 9.43 -28.27
C PRO A 817 -24.29 8.99 -28.83
N TYR A 818 -24.30 8.29 -29.96
CA TYR A 818 -23.10 7.86 -30.69
C TYR A 818 -22.40 9.03 -31.42
N ARG A 819 -21.10 8.84 -31.75
CA ARG A 819 -20.18 9.81 -32.39
C ARG A 819 -20.85 10.81 -33.37
N ARG A 820 -20.51 12.10 -33.23
CA ARG A 820 -20.23 12.96 -34.40
C ARG A 820 -19.29 14.13 -34.06
N LYS A 821 -18.19 14.25 -34.82
CA LYS A 821 -17.31 15.44 -34.83
C LYS A 821 -18.11 16.69 -35.22
N MET A 822 -17.78 17.84 -34.65
CA MET A 822 -18.02 19.15 -35.25
C MET A 822 -16.80 20.05 -35.05
N SER A 823 -16.20 20.47 -36.16
CA SER A 823 -15.19 21.52 -36.23
C SER A 823 -15.86 22.90 -36.28
N TYR A 824 -15.13 23.95 -35.91
CA TYR A 824 -15.58 25.33 -36.10
C TYR A 824 -15.73 25.66 -37.59
N ASP A 825 -16.94 26.01 -38.06
CA ASP A 825 -17.13 27.27 -38.79
C ASP A 825 -18.60 27.76 -38.85
N ARG A 826 -18.74 29.10 -38.84
CA ARG A 826 -19.77 29.98 -39.42
C ARG A 826 -21.31 29.84 -39.20
N ILE A 827 -21.85 31.04 -38.91
CA ILE A 827 -23.13 31.66 -39.37
C ILE A 827 -24.40 31.53 -38.50
N TYR A 828 -25.01 32.71 -38.34
CA TYR A 828 -26.33 33.01 -37.78
C TYR A 828 -27.47 32.12 -38.31
N GLN A 829 -28.35 31.70 -37.40
CA GLN A 829 -29.79 32.02 -37.52
C GLN A 829 -30.49 31.93 -36.16
N ALA A 830 -31.43 32.83 -35.91
CA ALA A 830 -32.30 32.79 -34.75
C ALA A 830 -33.67 32.22 -35.13
N SER A 831 -34.28 31.46 -34.22
CA SER A 831 -35.69 31.08 -34.30
C SER A 831 -36.30 31.07 -32.90
N GLN A 832 -37.51 31.62 -32.77
CA GLN A 832 -38.26 31.65 -31.52
C GLN A 832 -39.23 30.47 -31.46
N ALA A 833 -39.32 29.78 -30.33
CA ALA A 833 -40.46 28.92 -30.01
C ALA A 833 -40.67 28.87 -28.48
N SER A 834 -41.86 29.31 -28.04
CA SER A 834 -42.28 29.26 -26.63
C SER A 834 -42.67 27.83 -26.21
N GLY A 835 -42.42 27.43 -24.96
CA GLY A 835 -42.65 26.04 -24.52
C GLY A 835 -42.71 25.81 -23.01
N LEU A 836 -43.76 26.33 -22.37
CA LEU A 836 -44.30 25.98 -21.03
C LEU A 836 -43.65 24.80 -20.25
N SER A 837 -43.15 25.08 -19.05
CA SER A 837 -43.12 24.12 -17.92
C SER A 837 -43.06 24.85 -16.57
N TYR A 838 -44.18 25.49 -16.22
CA TYR A 838 -44.50 25.80 -14.83
C TYR A 838 -45.19 24.56 -14.19
N LEU A 839 -45.23 24.50 -12.86
CA LEU A 839 -45.91 23.48 -12.04
C LEU A 839 -45.27 22.07 -11.97
N SER A 840 -44.35 21.91 -11.02
CA SER A 840 -44.36 20.76 -10.10
C SER A 840 -43.62 21.13 -8.81
N GLY A 841 -44.31 21.86 -7.93
CA GLY A 841 -43.86 22.13 -6.57
C GLY A 841 -44.53 21.14 -5.61
N GLN A 842 -43.80 20.13 -5.15
CA GLN A 842 -44.21 19.26 -4.05
C GLN A 842 -42.97 18.98 -3.19
N LEU A 843 -42.75 19.82 -2.18
CA LEU A 843 -41.71 19.60 -1.18
C LEU A 843 -42.11 18.39 -0.32
N LEU A 844 -41.23 17.39 -0.27
CA LEU A 844 -41.05 16.53 0.89
C LEU A 844 -39.66 16.82 1.44
N ASP A 845 -39.59 16.96 2.76
CA ASP A 845 -38.44 17.54 3.46
C ASP A 845 -37.40 16.46 3.75
N GLU A 846 -36.24 16.53 3.10
CA GLU A 846 -35.12 15.59 3.28
C GLU A 846 -33.90 16.35 3.84
N PRO A 847 -33.59 16.21 5.15
CA PRO A 847 -32.57 17.00 5.82
C PRO A 847 -31.16 16.49 5.49
N GLY A 848 -30.63 16.93 4.34
CA GLY A 848 -29.26 16.63 3.91
C GLY A 848 -28.81 17.27 2.59
N ALA A 849 -29.66 18.04 1.91
CA ALA A 849 -29.32 18.67 0.63
C ALA A 849 -28.43 19.92 0.81
N SER A 850 -27.11 19.76 0.69
CA SER A 850 -26.16 20.86 0.50
C SER A 850 -26.62 21.80 -0.62
N HIS A 851 -26.40 23.11 -0.46
CA HIS A 851 -26.89 24.12 -1.41
C HIS A 851 -26.16 24.03 -2.77
N GLN A 852 -26.69 23.22 -3.70
CA GLN A 852 -26.09 23.03 -5.04
C GLN A 852 -26.10 24.33 -5.85
N ILE A 853 -24.90 24.78 -6.24
CA ILE A 853 -24.66 26.08 -6.87
C ILE A 853 -24.73 25.97 -8.40
N ASP A 854 -25.40 26.93 -9.04
CA ASP A 854 -25.50 27.07 -10.50
C ASP A 854 -24.24 27.75 -11.08
N ALA A 855 -23.13 27.02 -11.01
CA ALA A 855 -21.79 27.49 -11.35
C ALA A 855 -21.66 27.92 -12.82
N LYS A 856 -21.12 29.12 -13.05
CA LYS A 856 -20.92 29.68 -14.40
C LYS A 856 -19.60 29.23 -15.02
N TYR A 857 -19.46 29.45 -16.32
CA TYR A 857 -18.30 29.03 -17.12
C TYR A 857 -16.92 29.33 -16.49
N PRO A 858 -16.64 30.51 -15.87
CA PRO A 858 -15.36 30.75 -15.22
C PRO A 858 -15.04 29.77 -14.07
N ALA A 859 -16.06 29.35 -13.31
CA ALA A 859 -15.91 28.40 -12.20
C ALA A 859 -15.74 26.95 -12.70
N LEU A 860 -16.41 26.60 -13.81
CA LEU A 860 -16.22 25.31 -14.48
C LEU A 860 -14.82 25.20 -15.10
N LEU A 861 -14.32 26.27 -15.72
CA LEU A 861 -12.96 26.38 -16.25
C LEU A 861 -11.92 26.29 -15.13
N PHE A 862 -12.11 27.01 -14.03
CA PHE A 862 -11.24 26.92 -12.85
C PHE A 862 -11.18 25.49 -12.29
N LYS A 863 -12.31 24.79 -12.21
CA LYS A 863 -12.31 23.38 -11.79
C LYS A 863 -11.49 22.50 -12.74
N GLN A 864 -11.59 22.70 -14.06
CA GLN A 864 -10.76 21.96 -15.02
C GLN A 864 -9.27 22.28 -14.84
N GLN A 865 -8.90 23.56 -14.75
CA GLN A 865 -7.52 23.99 -14.53
C GLN A 865 -6.91 23.44 -13.23
N LEU A 866 -7.72 23.21 -12.19
CA LEU A 866 -7.28 22.52 -10.98
C LEU A 866 -7.07 21.02 -11.18
N VAL A 867 -7.86 20.34 -12.04
CA VAL A 867 -7.60 18.95 -12.44
C VAL A 867 -6.31 18.86 -13.24
N ASP A 868 -6.14 19.70 -14.26
CA ASP A 868 -4.92 19.77 -15.07
C ASP A 868 -3.67 20.00 -14.18
N LEU A 869 -3.84 20.74 -13.08
CA LEU A 869 -2.78 21.00 -12.09
C LEU A 869 -2.57 19.84 -11.09
N ILE A 870 -3.60 19.07 -10.72
CA ILE A 870 -3.44 17.77 -10.02
C ILE A 870 -2.59 16.84 -10.88
N GLU A 871 -2.91 16.72 -12.17
CA GLU A 871 -2.19 15.87 -13.13
C GLU A 871 -0.73 16.32 -13.30
N LYS A 872 -0.48 17.64 -13.46
CA LYS A 872 0.86 18.22 -13.48
C LYS A 872 1.64 17.89 -12.20
N VAL A 873 1.08 18.13 -11.01
CA VAL A 873 1.78 17.91 -9.72
C VAL A 873 2.02 16.42 -9.45
N TYR A 874 1.04 15.55 -9.71
CA TYR A 874 1.19 14.11 -9.64
C TYR A 874 2.30 13.62 -10.60
N GLY A 875 2.29 14.11 -11.85
CA GLY A 875 3.31 13.83 -12.84
C GLY A 875 4.71 14.19 -12.35
N LEU A 876 4.88 15.40 -11.78
CA LEU A 876 6.18 15.83 -11.22
C LEU A 876 6.68 14.97 -10.05
N ILE A 877 5.80 14.42 -9.23
CA ILE A 877 6.15 13.48 -8.15
C ILE A 877 6.57 12.12 -8.76
N SER A 878 5.78 11.61 -9.71
CA SER A 878 6.06 10.35 -10.42
C SER A 878 7.39 10.42 -11.17
N ASP A 879 7.65 11.52 -11.88
CA ASP A 879 8.88 11.76 -12.64
C ASP A 879 10.13 11.78 -11.75
N LYS A 880 10.05 12.39 -10.56
CA LYS A 880 11.16 12.37 -9.59
C LYS A 880 11.44 10.98 -9.08
N LEU A 881 10.39 10.24 -8.69
CA LEU A 881 10.50 8.86 -8.24
C LEU A 881 11.05 7.93 -9.34
N LYS A 882 10.58 8.06 -10.59
CA LYS A 882 11.18 7.40 -11.77
C LYS A 882 12.69 7.73 -11.87
N LYS A 883 13.08 9.01 -11.78
CA LYS A 883 14.49 9.46 -11.89
C LYS A 883 15.39 8.94 -10.76
N GLU A 884 14.90 8.84 -9.53
CA GLU A 884 15.65 8.28 -8.39
C GLU A 884 15.80 6.75 -8.48
N LEU A 885 14.79 6.05 -9.01
CA LEU A 885 14.82 4.58 -9.13
C LEU A 885 15.64 4.07 -10.34
N ASN A 886 15.63 4.80 -11.46
CA ASN A 886 16.25 4.37 -12.72
C ASN A 886 17.70 3.86 -12.61
N PRO A 887 18.63 4.54 -11.88
CA PRO A 887 20.01 4.08 -11.72
C PRO A 887 20.12 2.79 -10.90
N LEU A 888 19.30 2.63 -9.86
CA LEU A 888 19.28 1.41 -9.06
C LEU A 888 18.72 0.24 -9.87
N LEU A 889 17.68 0.46 -10.67
CA LEU A 889 17.11 -0.54 -11.59
C LEU A 889 18.11 -1.00 -12.65
N GLU A 890 19.13 -0.20 -12.98
CA GLU A 890 20.19 -0.58 -13.91
C GLU A 890 21.24 -1.51 -13.26
N LEU A 891 21.47 -1.33 -11.95
CA LEU A 891 22.33 -2.20 -11.14
C LEU A 891 21.60 -3.48 -10.66
N CYS A 892 20.27 -3.46 -10.57
CA CYS A 892 19.43 -4.60 -10.14
C CYS A 892 19.21 -5.67 -11.22
N ILE A 893 19.56 -5.42 -12.48
CA ILE A 893 19.31 -6.37 -13.59
C ILE A 893 20.45 -7.40 -13.78
N GLN A 894 21.57 -7.24 -13.07
CA GLN A 894 22.73 -8.13 -13.18
C GLN A 894 23.26 -8.57 -11.82
N ASP A 895 23.33 -9.88 -11.60
CA ASP A 895 24.04 -10.47 -10.47
C ASP A 895 25.53 -10.04 -10.48
N PRO A 896 26.03 -9.36 -9.43
CA PRO A 896 27.42 -8.92 -9.34
C PRO A 896 28.47 -10.02 -9.56
N ARG A 897 28.13 -11.29 -9.28
CA ARG A 897 29.00 -12.45 -9.49
C ARG A 897 29.37 -12.63 -10.97
N THR A 898 28.46 -12.33 -11.89
CA THR A 898 28.68 -12.49 -13.35
C THR A 898 29.75 -11.53 -13.89
N SER A 899 29.83 -10.32 -13.33
CA SER A 899 30.75 -9.28 -13.78
C SER A 899 32.18 -9.46 -13.25
N GLN A 900 32.34 -10.14 -12.11
CA GLN A 900 33.63 -10.35 -11.45
C GLN A 900 34.35 -11.67 -11.83
N ALA A 901 33.90 -12.35 -12.90
CA ALA A 901 34.37 -13.67 -13.35
C ALA A 901 35.85 -13.77 -13.84
N LYS A 902 36.74 -12.88 -13.37
CA LYS A 902 38.21 -12.93 -13.55
C LYS A 902 39.01 -12.69 -12.26
N ALA A 903 38.37 -12.53 -11.09
CA ALA A 903 39.05 -12.24 -9.83
C ALA A 903 38.70 -13.21 -8.69
N SER A 904 39.62 -14.14 -8.41
CA SER A 904 39.76 -14.97 -7.19
C SER A 904 38.52 -15.70 -6.61
N VAL A 905 38.50 -17.03 -6.77
CA VAL A 905 37.61 -17.93 -6.02
C VAL A 905 38.14 -18.11 -4.59
N THR A 906 37.61 -17.39 -3.59
CA THR A 906 37.76 -17.70 -2.14
C THR A 906 36.87 -16.82 -1.23
N SER A 907 35.53 -16.93 -1.33
CA SER A 907 34.60 -16.37 -0.32
C SER A 907 33.19 -16.96 -0.45
N ALA A 908 32.95 -18.15 0.12
CA ALA A 908 31.61 -18.71 0.29
C ALA A 908 31.21 -18.60 1.78
N GLY A 909 30.12 -17.86 2.07
CA GLY A 909 29.64 -17.67 3.44
C GLY A 909 28.78 -16.42 3.65
N LEU A 910 29.37 -15.22 3.55
CA LEU A 910 28.71 -13.96 3.95
C LEU A 910 28.13 -13.10 2.80
N GLY A 911 28.17 -13.59 1.55
CA GLY A 911 28.00 -12.75 0.37
C GLY A 911 26.58 -12.20 0.07
N GLN A 912 25.52 -12.85 0.55
CA GLN A 912 24.15 -12.59 0.07
C GLN A 912 23.61 -11.18 0.39
N HIS A 913 23.86 -10.63 1.58
CA HIS A 913 23.33 -9.28 1.93
C HIS A 913 23.92 -8.18 1.04
N ASN A 914 25.19 -8.27 0.67
CA ASN A 914 25.81 -7.28 -0.21
C ASN A 914 25.26 -7.36 -1.65
N GLN A 915 24.73 -8.51 -2.07
CA GLN A 915 24.16 -8.69 -3.42
C GLN A 915 22.83 -7.95 -3.59
N LEU A 916 21.99 -7.86 -2.55
CA LEU A 916 20.68 -7.18 -2.63
C LEU A 916 20.70 -5.68 -2.30
N THR A 917 21.88 -5.08 -2.10
CA THR A 917 22.05 -3.67 -1.71
C THR A 917 21.24 -2.69 -2.57
N HIS A 918 21.20 -2.88 -3.89
CA HIS A 918 20.47 -2.00 -4.81
C HIS A 918 18.94 -2.14 -4.70
N TRP A 919 18.45 -3.37 -4.51
CA TRP A 919 17.03 -3.65 -4.26
C TRP A 919 16.54 -3.07 -2.93
N LEU A 920 17.36 -3.17 -1.87
CA LEU A 920 17.07 -2.52 -0.58
C LEU A 920 17.10 -0.99 -0.69
N GLY A 921 17.93 -0.44 -1.59
CA GLY A 921 17.90 0.98 -1.96
C GLY A 921 16.57 1.41 -2.60
N ILE A 922 16.05 0.60 -3.53
CA ILE A 922 14.72 0.81 -4.15
C ILE A 922 13.62 0.80 -3.08
N VAL A 923 13.60 -0.23 -2.21
CA VAL A 923 12.65 -0.32 -1.09
C VAL A 923 12.73 0.94 -0.21
N LYS A 924 13.93 1.41 0.14
CA LYS A 924 14.11 2.62 0.96
C LYS A 924 13.52 3.88 0.31
N ILE A 925 13.69 4.06 -1.01
CA ILE A 925 13.14 5.21 -1.75
C ILE A 925 11.61 5.12 -1.80
N LEU A 926 11.05 3.97 -2.17
CA LEU A 926 9.60 3.72 -2.18
C LEU A 926 8.97 4.00 -0.82
N ASN A 927 9.57 3.50 0.25
CA ASN A 927 9.12 3.69 1.63
C ASN A 927 9.18 5.18 2.04
N SER A 928 10.24 5.90 1.65
CA SER A 928 10.38 7.34 1.91
C SER A 928 9.30 8.16 1.19
N TYR A 929 8.98 7.85 -0.07
CA TYR A 929 7.90 8.51 -0.81
C TYR A 929 6.53 8.17 -0.22
N LEU A 930 6.28 6.92 0.15
CA LEU A 930 5.03 6.49 0.78
C LEU A 930 4.74 7.25 2.08
N TYR A 931 5.69 7.27 3.02
CA TYR A 931 5.53 8.02 4.27
C TYR A 931 5.38 9.53 4.04
N LEU A 932 6.09 10.10 3.06
CA LEU A 932 5.97 11.51 2.71
C LEU A 932 4.57 11.87 2.20
N LEU A 933 3.96 11.03 1.36
CA LEU A 933 2.62 11.25 0.81
C LEU A 933 1.54 11.08 1.89
N ILE A 934 1.65 10.04 2.73
CA ILE A 934 0.74 9.80 3.86
C ILE A 934 0.82 10.95 4.88
N ALA A 935 2.03 11.41 5.23
CA ALA A 935 2.25 12.51 6.18
C ALA A 935 1.83 13.90 5.65
N ASN A 936 1.48 14.02 4.36
CA ASN A 936 0.84 15.21 3.78
C ASN A 936 -0.63 14.94 3.39
N HIS A 937 -1.23 13.88 3.92
CA HIS A 937 -2.64 13.50 3.72
C HIS A 937 -3.07 13.44 2.24
N VAL A 938 -2.18 12.99 1.36
CA VAL A 938 -2.50 12.77 -0.07
C VAL A 938 -3.59 11.69 -0.17
N PRO A 939 -4.67 11.89 -0.97
CA PRO A 939 -5.73 10.90 -1.11
C PRO A 939 -5.18 9.51 -1.44
N THR A 940 -5.62 8.49 -0.71
CA THR A 940 -5.07 7.12 -0.78
C THR A 940 -5.15 6.53 -2.18
N ILE A 941 -6.17 6.87 -2.97
CA ILE A 941 -6.28 6.46 -4.38
C ILE A 941 -5.11 7.01 -5.24
N LEU A 942 -4.63 8.23 -5.00
CA LEU A 942 -3.49 8.78 -5.73
C LEU A 942 -2.18 8.10 -5.34
N VAL A 943 -2.02 7.76 -4.05
CA VAL A 943 -0.87 6.99 -3.56
C VAL A 943 -0.87 5.58 -4.15
N HIS A 944 -2.03 4.90 -4.14
CA HIS A 944 -2.21 3.58 -4.76
C HIS A 944 -1.82 3.61 -6.24
N LYS A 945 -2.41 4.53 -7.01
CA LYS A 945 -2.18 4.67 -8.44
C LYS A 945 -0.73 5.03 -8.79
N LEU A 946 -0.06 5.83 -7.95
CA LEU A 946 1.37 6.10 -8.06
C LEU A 946 2.20 4.83 -7.89
N LEU A 947 1.94 4.04 -6.84
CA LEU A 947 2.66 2.78 -6.62
C LEU A 947 2.45 1.79 -7.77
N THR A 948 1.21 1.63 -8.25
CA THR A 948 0.91 0.77 -9.41
C THR A 948 1.61 1.25 -10.69
N GLN A 949 1.63 2.57 -10.96
CA GLN A 949 2.33 3.12 -12.12
C GLN A 949 3.85 2.96 -12.02
N ILE A 950 4.43 3.15 -10.84
CA ILE A 950 5.86 2.96 -10.59
C ILE A 950 6.23 1.47 -10.70
N PHE A 951 5.42 0.56 -10.20
CA PHE A 951 5.66 -0.89 -10.32
C PHE A 951 5.51 -1.36 -11.79
N SER A 952 4.59 -0.77 -12.55
CA SER A 952 4.51 -0.97 -14.01
C SER A 952 5.79 -0.49 -14.72
N MET A 953 6.29 0.71 -14.39
CA MET A 953 7.56 1.23 -14.91
C MET A 953 8.75 0.34 -14.55
N VAL A 954 8.83 -0.16 -13.31
CA VAL A 954 9.86 -1.13 -12.86
C VAL A 954 9.78 -2.41 -13.70
N ASN A 955 8.57 -2.95 -13.91
CA ASN A 955 8.33 -4.11 -14.75
C ASN A 955 8.82 -3.88 -16.19
N VAL A 956 8.39 -2.79 -16.83
CA VAL A 956 8.75 -2.44 -18.21
C VAL A 956 10.27 -2.33 -18.35
N GLN A 957 10.94 -1.59 -17.46
CA GLN A 957 12.38 -1.40 -17.55
C GLN A 957 13.17 -2.69 -17.33
N LEU A 958 12.90 -3.45 -16.27
CA LEU A 958 13.64 -4.67 -15.97
C LEU A 958 13.39 -5.75 -17.05
N PHE A 959 12.14 -5.93 -17.47
CA PHE A 959 11.77 -6.91 -18.49
C PHE A 959 12.37 -6.57 -19.86
N ASN A 960 12.31 -5.31 -20.30
CA ASN A 960 12.92 -4.91 -21.56
C ASN A 960 14.45 -5.04 -21.51
N ARG A 961 15.11 -4.71 -20.39
CA ARG A 961 16.56 -4.90 -20.21
C ARG A 961 16.94 -6.39 -20.28
N LEU A 962 16.11 -7.28 -19.71
CA LEU A 962 16.27 -8.73 -19.81
C LEU A 962 16.13 -9.24 -21.26
N LEU A 963 15.13 -8.77 -22.01
CA LEU A 963 14.91 -9.14 -23.43
C LEU A 963 15.97 -8.61 -24.41
N LEU A 964 16.72 -7.58 -24.02
CA LEU A 964 17.76 -6.95 -24.84
C LEU A 964 19.17 -7.51 -24.55
N ARG A 965 19.41 -8.10 -23.38
CA ARG A 965 20.76 -8.46 -22.90
C ARG A 965 20.88 -9.95 -22.61
N ARG A 966 21.65 -10.69 -23.42
CA ARG A 966 21.81 -12.15 -23.29
C ARG A 966 22.38 -12.55 -21.93
N GLU A 967 23.32 -11.76 -21.41
CA GLU A 967 23.96 -11.93 -20.12
C GLU A 967 23.02 -11.75 -18.92
N CYS A 968 21.79 -11.25 -19.13
CA CYS A 968 20.74 -11.19 -18.10
C CYS A 968 19.86 -12.45 -18.05
N CYS A 969 19.97 -13.35 -19.03
CA CYS A 969 19.17 -14.58 -19.15
C CYS A 969 19.92 -15.82 -18.63
N SER A 970 20.42 -15.77 -17.40
CA SER A 970 21.05 -16.93 -16.74
C SER A 970 20.20 -17.46 -15.57
N PHE A 971 20.56 -18.65 -15.07
CA PHE A 971 19.95 -19.19 -13.85
C PHE A 971 20.29 -18.30 -12.64
N SER A 972 21.58 -17.97 -12.46
CA SER A 972 22.04 -17.10 -11.36
C SER A 972 21.38 -15.72 -11.36
N ASN A 973 21.20 -15.12 -12.54
CA ASN A 973 20.57 -13.81 -12.67
C ASN A 973 19.05 -13.87 -12.45
N GLY A 974 18.41 -14.96 -12.88
CA GLY A 974 17.03 -15.26 -12.51
C GLY A 974 16.86 -15.34 -10.99
N GLU A 975 17.77 -16.01 -10.27
CA GLU A 975 17.74 -16.08 -8.82
C GLU A 975 17.95 -14.71 -8.16
N HIS A 976 18.90 -13.91 -8.65
CA HIS A 976 19.15 -12.55 -8.17
C HIS A 976 17.91 -11.66 -8.33
N ILE A 977 17.30 -11.64 -9.52
CA ILE A 977 16.10 -10.85 -9.79
C ILE A 977 14.93 -11.36 -8.94
N ARG A 978 14.72 -12.67 -8.84
CA ARG A 978 13.65 -13.26 -8.01
C ARG A 978 13.81 -12.91 -6.53
N ALA A 979 15.03 -12.94 -5.99
CA ALA A 979 15.32 -12.53 -4.62
C ALA A 979 15.08 -11.03 -4.39
N GLY A 980 15.41 -10.18 -5.37
CA GLY A 980 15.11 -8.75 -5.35
C GLY A 980 13.60 -8.44 -5.41
N LEU A 981 12.87 -9.11 -6.29
CA LEU A 981 11.40 -9.03 -6.36
C LEU A 981 10.73 -9.53 -5.08
N ALA A 982 11.32 -10.51 -4.37
CA ALA A 982 10.82 -10.94 -3.07
C ALA A 982 10.93 -9.84 -1.99
N GLN A 983 11.99 -9.01 -2.02
CA GLN A 983 12.10 -7.83 -1.13
C GLN A 983 11.00 -6.81 -1.43
N LEU A 984 10.69 -6.55 -2.71
CA LEU A 984 9.55 -5.71 -3.09
C LEU A 984 8.21 -6.33 -2.62
N LYS A 985 8.05 -7.65 -2.71
CA LYS A 985 6.85 -8.35 -2.23
C LYS A 985 6.67 -8.22 -0.71
N HIS A 986 7.74 -8.36 0.07
CA HIS A 986 7.68 -8.19 1.51
C HIS A 986 7.30 -6.75 1.88
N TRP A 987 7.95 -5.75 1.28
CA TRP A 987 7.57 -4.34 1.47
C TRP A 987 6.11 -4.06 1.07
N CYS A 988 5.60 -4.67 -0.01
CA CYS A 988 4.19 -4.57 -0.37
C CYS A 988 3.27 -5.21 0.68
N ASN A 989 3.62 -6.37 1.25
CA ASN A 989 2.83 -7.00 2.31
C ASN A 989 2.82 -6.17 3.62
N ASP A 990 3.92 -5.50 3.94
CA ASP A 990 4.07 -4.66 5.14
C ASP A 990 3.28 -3.34 5.05
N VAL A 991 2.92 -2.93 3.83
CA VAL A 991 2.14 -1.73 3.53
C VAL A 991 0.67 -2.09 3.32
N ALA A 992 -0.24 -1.40 4.01
CA ALA A 992 -1.69 -1.63 4.06
C ALA A 992 -2.28 -2.35 2.83
N GLN A 993 -2.74 -3.59 3.06
CA GLN A 993 -2.95 -4.65 2.05
C GLN A 993 -3.76 -4.24 0.80
N GLU A 994 -4.74 -3.34 0.91
CA GLU A 994 -5.52 -2.83 -0.22
C GLU A 994 -4.70 -2.07 -1.28
N LEU A 995 -3.53 -1.53 -0.90
CA LEU A 995 -2.59 -0.86 -1.80
C LEU A 995 -1.63 -1.85 -2.50
N ALA A 996 -1.47 -3.05 -1.94
CA ALA A 996 -0.40 -3.98 -2.28
C ALA A 996 -0.70 -4.79 -3.54
N ASP A 997 -1.90 -5.38 -3.62
CA ASP A 997 -2.22 -6.42 -4.61
C ASP A 997 -2.14 -5.91 -6.07
N SER A 998 -2.68 -4.71 -6.35
CA SER A 998 -2.66 -4.16 -7.72
C SER A 998 -1.27 -3.69 -8.15
N ALA A 999 -0.49 -3.14 -7.21
CA ALA A 999 0.90 -2.74 -7.46
C ALA A 999 1.78 -3.98 -7.70
N TRP A 1000 1.62 -5.03 -6.90
CA TRP A 1000 2.34 -6.29 -7.08
C TRP A 1000 2.05 -6.97 -8.43
N GLU A 1001 0.79 -6.98 -8.88
CA GLU A 1001 0.43 -7.57 -10.18
C GLU A 1001 0.97 -6.77 -11.38
N ALA A 1002 1.30 -5.48 -11.22
CA ALA A 1002 2.02 -4.73 -12.26
C ALA A 1002 3.43 -5.29 -12.54
N LEU A 1003 4.05 -6.04 -11.61
CA LEU A 1003 5.35 -6.71 -11.77
C LEU A 1003 5.28 -8.07 -12.51
N ARG A 1004 4.12 -8.48 -13.03
CA ARG A 1004 3.90 -9.85 -13.55
C ARG A 1004 4.87 -10.32 -14.64
N HIS A 1005 5.31 -9.45 -15.55
CA HIS A 1005 6.13 -9.88 -16.69
C HIS A 1005 7.56 -10.16 -16.25
N ILE A 1006 8.19 -9.25 -15.48
CA ILE A 1006 9.52 -9.49 -14.90
C ILE A 1006 9.50 -10.63 -13.88
N ARG A 1007 8.41 -10.77 -13.11
CA ARG A 1007 8.21 -11.87 -12.17
C ARG A 1007 8.18 -13.22 -12.88
N GLN A 1008 7.28 -13.40 -13.85
CA GLN A 1008 7.16 -14.66 -14.60
C GLN A 1008 8.43 -14.97 -15.41
N ALA A 1009 9.12 -13.95 -15.94
CA ALA A 1009 10.43 -14.13 -16.58
C ALA A 1009 11.50 -14.64 -15.61
N ALA A 1010 11.60 -14.06 -14.40
CA ALA A 1010 12.54 -14.51 -13.37
C ALA A 1010 12.18 -15.91 -12.85
N ASP A 1011 10.89 -16.18 -12.60
CA ASP A 1011 10.41 -17.50 -12.20
C ASP A 1011 10.78 -18.55 -13.27
N PHE A 1012 10.55 -18.27 -14.56
CA PHE A 1012 10.98 -19.13 -15.67
C PHE A 1012 12.50 -19.37 -15.70
N LEU A 1013 13.31 -18.31 -15.57
CA LEU A 1013 14.77 -18.43 -15.55
C LEU A 1013 15.26 -19.37 -14.44
N VAL A 1014 14.57 -19.44 -13.30
CA VAL A 1014 14.95 -20.29 -12.16
C VAL A 1014 14.33 -21.69 -12.19
N ILE A 1015 13.48 -22.04 -13.17
CA ILE A 1015 12.97 -23.42 -13.28
C ILE A 1015 14.12 -24.41 -13.48
N SER A 1016 14.28 -25.30 -12.51
CA SER A 1016 15.17 -26.46 -12.60
C SER A 1016 14.62 -27.48 -13.60
N ARG A 1017 15.48 -28.07 -14.43
CA ARG A 1017 15.10 -29.09 -15.44
C ARG A 1017 14.01 -28.63 -16.43
N LYS A 1018 14.14 -27.42 -17.01
CA LYS A 1018 13.24 -26.85 -18.04
C LYS A 1018 12.80 -27.86 -19.12
N GLN A 1019 13.74 -28.70 -19.58
CA GLN A 1019 13.55 -29.80 -20.53
C GLN A 1019 12.53 -30.90 -20.13
N MET A 1020 12.03 -30.92 -18.88
CA MET A 1020 11.04 -31.89 -18.38
C MET A 1020 9.61 -31.33 -18.31
N ARG A 1021 9.38 -30.12 -18.84
CA ARG A 1021 8.06 -29.47 -18.91
C ARG A 1021 7.62 -29.33 -20.36
N THR A 1022 6.34 -29.55 -20.65
CA THR A 1022 5.79 -29.26 -21.98
C THR A 1022 5.70 -27.76 -22.21
N TRP A 1023 5.69 -27.35 -23.49
CA TRP A 1023 5.48 -25.95 -23.88
C TRP A 1023 4.15 -25.39 -23.34
N ARG A 1024 3.12 -26.24 -23.25
CA ARG A 1024 1.79 -25.87 -22.75
C ARG A 1024 1.81 -25.54 -21.25
N GLU A 1025 2.51 -26.32 -20.43
CA GLU A 1025 2.69 -26.02 -18.99
C GLU A 1025 3.44 -24.69 -18.79
N ILE A 1026 4.52 -24.48 -19.54
CA ILE A 1026 5.32 -23.25 -19.44
C ILE A 1026 4.52 -22.01 -19.83
N ARG A 1027 3.70 -22.08 -20.88
CA ARG A 1027 2.83 -20.96 -21.27
C ARG A 1027 1.68 -20.75 -20.29
N ASN A 1028 0.93 -21.79 -19.95
CA ASN A 1028 -0.35 -21.63 -19.26
C ASN A 1028 -0.19 -21.52 -17.74
N ASP A 1029 0.70 -22.31 -17.15
CA ASP A 1029 0.79 -22.48 -15.69
C ASP A 1029 1.90 -21.62 -15.05
N ILE A 1030 2.88 -21.19 -15.86
CA ILE A 1030 4.09 -20.48 -15.40
C ILE A 1030 4.18 -19.06 -15.95
N CYS A 1031 3.99 -18.86 -17.26
CA CYS A 1031 4.16 -17.57 -17.94
C CYS A 1031 2.93 -17.03 -18.69
N PRO A 1032 1.70 -17.05 -18.12
CA PRO A 1032 0.48 -16.66 -18.86
C PRO A 1032 0.40 -15.17 -19.25
N ALA A 1033 1.27 -14.30 -18.73
CA ALA A 1033 1.34 -12.89 -19.10
C ALA A 1033 2.41 -12.57 -20.16
N LEU A 1034 3.28 -13.52 -20.53
CA LEU A 1034 4.31 -13.30 -21.55
C LEU A 1034 3.79 -13.71 -22.93
N SER A 1035 4.05 -12.88 -23.94
CA SER A 1035 3.71 -13.23 -25.32
C SER A 1035 4.59 -14.37 -25.83
N LEU A 1036 4.08 -15.08 -26.84
CA LEU A 1036 4.78 -16.21 -27.47
C LEU A 1036 6.18 -15.82 -28.00
N GLN A 1037 6.30 -14.61 -28.53
CA GLN A 1037 7.56 -14.04 -29.04
C GLN A 1037 8.49 -13.59 -27.90
N GLN A 1038 7.96 -13.11 -26.78
CA GLN A 1038 8.74 -12.80 -25.58
C GLN A 1038 9.33 -14.07 -24.98
N LEU A 1039 8.55 -15.15 -24.90
CA LEU A 1039 9.06 -16.45 -24.45
C LEU A 1039 10.12 -17.01 -25.39
N GLU A 1040 9.93 -17.01 -26.72
CA GLU A 1040 10.98 -17.40 -27.67
C GLU A 1040 12.26 -16.57 -27.45
N ARG A 1041 12.12 -15.26 -27.24
CA ARG A 1041 13.25 -14.36 -27.04
C ARG A 1041 14.04 -14.66 -25.76
N ILE A 1042 13.37 -15.00 -24.66
CA ILE A 1042 14.05 -15.44 -23.41
C ILE A 1042 14.69 -16.81 -23.62
N VAL A 1043 13.95 -17.79 -24.16
CA VAL A 1043 14.40 -19.16 -24.42
C VAL A 1043 15.64 -19.18 -25.32
N GLY A 1044 15.64 -18.40 -26.41
CA GLY A 1044 16.75 -18.32 -27.36
C GLY A 1044 18.00 -17.58 -26.85
N MET A 1045 17.87 -16.83 -25.74
CA MET A 1045 19.01 -16.17 -25.09
C MET A 1045 19.54 -16.93 -23.87
N TYR A 1046 18.71 -17.78 -23.24
CA TYR A 1046 19.00 -18.48 -21.99
C TYR A 1046 20.33 -19.23 -22.01
N TRP A 1047 21.04 -19.20 -20.88
CA TRP A 1047 22.22 -20.03 -20.62
C TRP A 1047 22.25 -20.49 -19.16
N ASP A 1048 22.45 -21.78 -18.93
CA ASP A 1048 22.65 -22.30 -17.57
C ASP A 1048 24.14 -22.20 -17.18
N ASP A 1049 24.46 -21.18 -16.39
CA ASP A 1049 25.80 -20.90 -15.91
C ASP A 1049 26.21 -21.77 -14.70
N MET A 1050 25.24 -22.43 -14.06
CA MET A 1050 25.48 -23.33 -12.92
C MET A 1050 25.72 -24.78 -13.36
N SER A 1051 25.04 -25.25 -14.41
CA SER A 1051 25.28 -26.58 -15.01
C SER A 1051 26.25 -26.58 -16.19
N GLY A 1052 26.60 -25.41 -16.72
CA GLY A 1052 27.55 -25.26 -17.84
C GLY A 1052 27.06 -25.82 -19.18
N THR A 1053 25.73 -25.99 -19.34
CA THR A 1053 25.13 -26.63 -20.52
C THR A 1053 23.92 -25.84 -21.03
N ASN A 1054 23.61 -25.97 -22.32
CA ASN A 1054 22.34 -25.49 -22.86
C ASN A 1054 21.22 -26.47 -22.48
N VAL A 1055 20.56 -26.25 -21.33
CA VAL A 1055 19.52 -27.13 -20.72
C VAL A 1055 18.17 -27.10 -21.47
N LEU A 1056 18.17 -26.74 -22.75
CA LEU A 1056 17.00 -26.67 -23.62
C LEU A 1056 17.13 -27.71 -24.73
N SER A 1057 16.30 -28.77 -24.66
CA SER A 1057 16.29 -29.82 -25.68
C SER A 1057 15.98 -29.25 -27.07
N ALA A 1058 16.61 -29.80 -28.10
CA ALA A 1058 16.26 -29.51 -29.50
C ALA A 1058 14.79 -29.86 -29.80
N GLU A 1059 14.25 -30.89 -29.13
CA GLU A 1059 12.84 -31.30 -29.21
C GLU A 1059 11.90 -30.26 -28.57
N PHE A 1060 12.24 -29.75 -27.38
CA PHE A 1060 11.52 -28.65 -26.74
C PHE A 1060 11.50 -27.39 -27.62
N THR A 1061 12.65 -27.01 -28.15
CA THR A 1061 12.80 -25.85 -29.04
C THR A 1061 12.03 -26.03 -30.35
N SER A 1062 11.93 -27.26 -30.87
CA SER A 1062 11.16 -27.59 -32.08
C SER A 1062 9.66 -27.60 -31.81
N SER A 1063 9.22 -28.13 -30.67
CA SER A 1063 7.82 -28.10 -30.22
C SER A 1063 7.33 -26.66 -30.04
N MET A 1064 8.11 -25.81 -29.37
CA MET A 1064 7.85 -24.36 -29.27
C MET A 1064 7.66 -23.75 -30.67
N ARG A 1065 8.64 -23.92 -31.58
CA ARG A 1065 8.60 -23.32 -32.92
C ARG A 1065 7.44 -23.84 -33.79
N ALA A 1066 7.00 -25.09 -33.60
CA ALA A 1066 5.83 -25.62 -34.28
C ALA A 1066 4.56 -24.86 -33.84
N THR A 1067 4.31 -24.72 -32.53
CA THR A 1067 3.18 -23.94 -32.01
C THR A 1067 3.26 -22.46 -32.42
N MET A 1068 4.47 -21.90 -32.52
CA MET A 1068 4.66 -20.55 -33.04
C MET A 1068 4.23 -20.39 -34.50
N HIS A 1069 4.51 -21.37 -35.37
CA HIS A 1069 4.04 -21.34 -36.76
C HIS A 1069 2.53 -21.52 -36.89
N GLU A 1070 1.88 -22.20 -35.94
CA GLU A 1070 0.41 -22.32 -35.91
C GLU A 1070 -0.24 -20.98 -35.55
N GLU A 1071 0.22 -20.30 -34.49
CA GLU A 1071 -0.38 -19.05 -34.01
C GLU A 1071 0.03 -17.79 -34.79
N SER A 1072 1.26 -17.74 -35.33
CA SER A 1072 1.75 -16.57 -36.10
C SER A 1072 0.99 -16.33 -37.42
N ASN A 1073 0.16 -17.29 -37.86
CA ASN A 1073 -0.71 -17.13 -39.02
C ASN A 1073 -2.04 -16.43 -38.69
N SER A 1074 -2.34 -16.14 -37.41
CA SER A 1074 -3.64 -15.59 -36.99
C SER A 1074 -3.61 -14.11 -36.57
N LEU A 1075 -2.49 -13.58 -36.08
CA LEU A 1075 -2.38 -12.21 -35.56
C LEU A 1075 -1.04 -11.57 -35.94
N SER A 1076 -1.10 -10.34 -36.48
CA SER A 1076 0.08 -9.58 -36.88
C SER A 1076 0.50 -8.55 -35.82
N SER A 1077 1.81 -8.35 -35.66
CA SER A 1077 2.43 -7.31 -34.81
C SER A 1077 1.95 -7.23 -33.34
N PHE A 1078 2.37 -8.19 -32.51
CA PHE A 1078 2.62 -7.89 -31.10
C PHE A 1078 4.03 -7.31 -30.94
N SER A 1079 4.21 -6.30 -30.10
CA SER A 1079 5.56 -5.85 -29.71
C SER A 1079 6.23 -6.88 -28.81
N VAL A 1080 7.52 -7.12 -29.03
CA VAL A 1080 8.34 -7.97 -28.14
C VAL A 1080 8.69 -7.19 -26.86
N LEU A 1081 8.92 -5.89 -26.94
CA LEU A 1081 9.18 -5.03 -25.79
C LEU A 1081 7.85 -4.47 -25.23
N LEU A 1082 7.81 -4.22 -23.93
CA LEU A 1082 6.69 -3.54 -23.29
C LEU A 1082 6.85 -2.01 -23.41
N ASP A 1083 5.75 -1.29 -23.59
CA ASP A 1083 5.73 0.17 -23.63
C ASP A 1083 5.44 0.76 -22.22
N ASP A 1084 6.02 1.93 -21.88
CA ASP A 1084 5.76 2.63 -20.61
C ASP A 1084 4.52 3.52 -20.75
N ASP A 1085 3.36 3.02 -20.32
CA ASP A 1085 2.11 3.79 -20.31
C ASP A 1085 2.21 4.99 -19.36
N SER A 1086 2.45 6.14 -19.98
CA SER A 1086 2.66 7.43 -19.32
C SER A 1086 1.35 8.23 -19.16
N SER A 1087 0.19 7.60 -19.39
CA SER A 1087 -1.11 8.22 -19.14
C SER A 1087 -1.37 8.49 -17.65
N ILE A 1088 -2.31 9.37 -17.35
CA ILE A 1088 -2.78 9.63 -15.98
C ILE A 1088 -3.70 8.48 -15.54
N PRO A 1089 -3.35 7.73 -14.47
CA PRO A 1089 -4.03 6.48 -14.16
C PRO A 1089 -5.33 6.63 -13.33
N PHE A 1090 -5.88 7.83 -13.19
CA PHE A 1090 -7.08 8.15 -12.38
C PHE A 1090 -7.95 9.22 -13.02
N SER A 1091 -9.24 9.27 -12.63
CA SER A 1091 -10.12 10.41 -12.92
C SER A 1091 -10.42 11.22 -11.66
N LEU A 1092 -10.88 12.47 -11.81
CA LEU A 1092 -11.35 13.27 -10.66
C LEU A 1092 -12.48 12.56 -9.89
N ASP A 1093 -13.37 11.84 -10.59
CA ASP A 1093 -14.44 11.06 -9.98
C ASP A 1093 -13.91 9.97 -9.03
N ASP A 1094 -12.74 9.40 -9.28
CA ASP A 1094 -12.14 8.38 -8.41
C ASP A 1094 -11.55 9.01 -7.14
N ILE A 1095 -10.97 10.21 -7.26
CA ILE A 1095 -10.58 11.04 -6.12
C ILE A 1095 -11.83 11.39 -5.29
N ALA A 1096 -12.89 11.88 -5.94
CA ALA A 1096 -14.14 12.29 -5.29
C ALA A 1096 -14.93 11.17 -4.60
N LYS A 1097 -14.80 9.92 -5.08
CA LYS A 1097 -15.34 8.71 -4.40
C LYS A 1097 -14.49 8.29 -3.21
N SER A 1098 -13.16 8.47 -3.27
CA SER A 1098 -12.23 8.06 -2.21
C SER A 1098 -12.21 8.99 -0.98
N MET A 1099 -12.56 10.26 -1.15
CA MET A 1099 -12.48 11.27 -0.10
C MET A 1099 -13.76 11.35 0.75
N PRO A 1100 -13.67 11.57 2.07
CA PRO A 1100 -14.85 11.71 2.94
C PRO A 1100 -15.67 12.97 2.62
N ASN A 1101 -16.85 13.09 3.21
CA ASN A 1101 -17.62 14.34 3.19
C ASN A 1101 -16.93 15.39 4.07
N ILE A 1102 -16.41 16.44 3.44
CA ILE A 1102 -15.65 17.51 4.11
C ILE A 1102 -16.53 18.76 4.29
N GLU A 1103 -17.49 18.99 3.38
CA GLU A 1103 -18.40 20.14 3.35
C GLU A 1103 -19.06 20.44 4.71
N ASP A 1104 -19.57 19.42 5.39
CA ASP A 1104 -20.34 19.55 6.65
C ASP A 1104 -19.52 20.11 7.84
N THR A 1105 -18.21 20.27 7.66
CA THR A 1105 -17.26 20.60 8.74
C THR A 1105 -16.31 21.77 8.44
N VAL A 1106 -16.31 22.30 7.21
CA VAL A 1106 -15.38 23.35 6.73
C VAL A 1106 -15.25 24.53 7.70
N GLU A 1107 -16.37 25.08 8.17
CA GLU A 1107 -16.38 26.22 9.09
C GLU A 1107 -15.84 25.88 10.48
N SER A 1108 -16.01 24.63 10.93
CA SER A 1108 -15.48 24.14 12.21
C SER A 1108 -13.98 23.84 12.14
N ASP A 1109 -13.49 23.28 11.03
CA ASP A 1109 -12.08 22.90 10.85
C ASP A 1109 -11.17 24.12 10.63
N LEU A 1110 -11.69 25.18 10.02
CA LEU A 1110 -11.01 26.48 9.86
C LEU A 1110 -11.01 27.31 11.16
N LEU A 1111 -11.94 27.05 12.08
CA LEU A 1111 -12.20 27.89 13.27
C LEU A 1111 -10.97 28.07 14.18
N PRO A 1112 -10.10 27.07 14.42
CA PRO A 1112 -8.83 27.26 15.15
C PRO A 1112 -7.88 28.21 14.42
N PHE A 1113 -7.63 27.97 13.13
CA PHE A 1113 -6.72 28.77 12.30
C PHE A 1113 -7.17 30.24 12.17
N ILE A 1114 -8.49 30.47 12.12
CA ILE A 1114 -9.09 31.81 12.11
C ILE A 1114 -8.88 32.55 13.45
N ARG A 1115 -8.87 31.86 14.60
CA ARG A 1115 -8.60 32.48 15.91
C ARG A 1115 -7.16 32.97 16.02
N GLU A 1116 -6.21 32.20 15.49
CA GLU A 1116 -4.79 32.57 15.43
C GLU A 1116 -4.56 33.72 14.44
N ASN A 1117 -5.26 33.71 13.30
CA ASN A 1117 -5.12 34.68 12.23
C ASN A 1117 -6.33 35.63 12.16
N GLN A 1118 -6.52 36.47 13.18
CA GLN A 1118 -7.69 37.36 13.30
C GLN A 1118 -7.93 38.28 12.09
N SER A 1119 -6.90 38.58 11.28
CA SER A 1119 -7.04 39.29 10.01
C SER A 1119 -7.93 38.56 8.98
N LEU A 1120 -7.99 37.23 9.05
CA LEU A 1120 -8.85 36.38 8.21
C LEU A 1120 -10.27 36.23 8.75
N ALA A 1121 -10.50 36.48 10.06
CA ALA A 1121 -11.85 36.47 10.63
C ALA A 1121 -12.76 37.52 9.96
N LEU A 1122 -12.20 38.70 9.67
CA LEU A 1122 -12.90 39.79 8.95
C LEU A 1122 -13.37 39.40 7.54
N ILE A 1123 -12.63 38.51 6.85
CA ILE A 1123 -12.96 38.01 5.51
C ILE A 1123 -14.12 37.00 5.56
N LEU A 1124 -14.37 36.38 6.71
CA LEU A 1124 -15.28 35.23 6.84
C LEU A 1124 -16.52 35.51 7.71
N GLN A 1125 -16.52 36.55 8.54
CA GLN A 1125 -17.62 36.86 9.49
C GLN A 1125 -18.85 37.55 8.89
N ARG A 1126 -18.82 38.08 7.66
CA ARG A 1126 -19.94 38.86 7.11
C ARG A 1126 -21.06 38.00 6.52
N ARG A 1127 -21.95 37.49 7.38
CA ARG A 1127 -23.17 36.76 6.95
C ARG A 1127 -24.39 37.08 7.81
N ASP A 1128 -24.84 38.32 7.71
CA ASP A 1128 -26.20 38.79 8.01
C ASP A 1128 -26.71 39.59 6.78
#